data_AF-A0A8X6HL21-F1
#
_entry.id   AF-A0A8X6HL21-F1
#
_cell.length_a   1.000
_cell.length_b   1.000
_cell.length_c   1.000
_cell.angle_alpha   90.00
_cell.angle_beta   90.00
_cell.angle_gamma   90.00
#
_symmetry.space_group_name_H-M   'P 1'
#
loop_
_entity.id
_entity.type
_entity.pdbx_description
1 polymer ?
#
loop_
_entity_poly.entity_id
_entity_poly.type
_entity_poly.pdbx_seq_one_letter_code
_entity_poly.pdbx_strand_id
1 'polypeptide(L)'
;MPVRLSCSAVKRTFHGIMYQARWLMLFPKHAVDREYSFRLFTEKKSAKDFDDIVLRYEQDGKIVHRFIQVKHRQGRHKKISIGDLLTPGKNGAFGLIKYLIAYLKIKSSGEFEGEIEDFVIITNDDFDSADSTSHPVRKLRMMPSGKNKGKEISVIRIDTQDEFLDVGDGVRYKFDDSIISYLQENKNFIKREVGREVSDKEIEDFLNKLVFAVNLPSGTELSEIIKSELGKEFSNTDAKHFYSRYQEEVLILLEKEEEEFLSYEKAKALLEEIREEILGAVWFGIIEPVASFTGRGRLLTALHNVLQRSAKKQAVISQVASISGLGGVGKSELARKYAYKYGKDYYDNVIWISAENSKTMESSFLDLAKDDKLGISPQDKYGNDKMIETIVKETYAFFARRGRKSLFIFDNAEGYKDISKFLPLSLDNKPYILITSRNKDWRISEDEGEIKTIQLGVFKETEALKFVKRALNIRNNLQDEEIKNLTEELQYFPLALKQAVAYINEKNVVLSYRGKEKIGVSDYLKKYEEEAEKLLDFESKYGGDRYTKTTFITWKITIDAIAQKECGFEALSILEIMAYLAPDKIHIEEIFSKLIADDEEKLWNAVKLLDRYSMIDLKEGVANIHRLVQKVTELNLQKEGREEDTLRKVLELINSGDLAKDSKIHVASIWGHASKHSRLVDDFYFNSSYMCRGALFIRKITPLHLLADSGDYKAISAIVTHIERHYPGKLVRTVNVKDNHGQTPLHIAARSGSLNIVKYLINKSADINAKDKYDNTPLHLAADTGEFDIVKYLIIKGNNINAEGERGWTPLHIAAKNGELNMVEYLVKKYANIDAKDNYGGTPLHLAAYVGELGIVEYLINEDAHVDARDEHYRTPLFFAAESGKLNAVKCLIEKGADVNARDEYDAVPLHLAVYIATFSRDLRMVEYMIKKGAYINAKNKNGETPLHYSVSFGSYSSYNIVEYLIQENADVNTKDENGNTPLHFAAMTGNVDIAKVLLKHNADVNAKNNEGKTALHYAANNNHQELVELLLAHGASHDY
;
A
#
# COMPACT_ATOMS: atom_id res chain seq x y z
N MET A 1 15.70 25.02 -12.71
CA MET A 1 15.29 26.34 -12.16
C MET A 1 13.91 26.17 -11.52
N PRO A 2 13.59 26.74 -10.35
CA PRO A 2 12.23 26.70 -9.85
C PRO A 2 11.42 27.80 -10.55
N VAL A 3 10.44 27.41 -11.36
CA VAL A 3 9.49 28.33 -11.98
C VAL A 3 8.61 28.93 -10.88
N ARG A 4 8.60 30.26 -10.80
CA ARG A 4 7.75 31.03 -9.89
C ARG A 4 6.34 31.08 -10.46
N LEU A 5 5.41 30.33 -9.88
CA LEU A 5 3.99 30.71 -9.95
C LEU A 5 3.78 31.90 -9.01
N SER A 6 3.40 33.04 -9.59
CA SER A 6 3.15 34.28 -8.84
C SER A 6 1.95 34.10 -7.90
N CYS A 7 2.21 34.31 -6.61
CA CYS A 7 1.21 34.25 -5.56
C CYS A 7 0.36 35.53 -5.54
N SER A 8 -0.94 35.41 -5.84
CA SER A 8 -2.01 36.09 -5.07
C SER A 8 -3.46 35.75 -5.48
N ALA A 9 -3.73 34.99 -6.56
CA ALA A 9 -5.11 34.64 -6.96
C ALA A 9 -5.42 33.13 -7.16
N VAL A 10 -4.46 32.22 -6.94
CA VAL A 10 -4.44 30.89 -7.61
C VAL A 10 -4.98 29.71 -6.77
N LYS A 11 -5.34 29.87 -5.49
CA LYS A 11 -5.78 28.70 -4.68
C LYS A 11 -7.05 28.01 -5.19
N ARG A 12 -7.93 28.74 -5.90
CA ARG A 12 -9.20 28.21 -6.44
C ARG A 12 -9.05 27.58 -7.84
N THR A 13 -8.03 27.95 -8.61
CA THR A 13 -7.73 27.38 -9.93
C THR A 13 -6.86 26.13 -9.87
N PHE A 14 -5.98 26.00 -8.87
CA PHE A 14 -5.07 24.85 -8.76
C PHE A 14 -5.79 23.50 -8.62
N HIS A 15 -6.89 23.43 -7.84
CA HIS A 15 -7.61 22.16 -7.64
C HIS A 15 -8.35 21.68 -8.90
N GLY A 16 -8.90 22.61 -9.69
CA GLY A 16 -9.56 22.28 -10.96
C GLY A 16 -8.56 21.78 -12.00
N ILE A 17 -7.42 22.48 -12.14
CA ILE A 17 -6.32 22.09 -13.03
C ILE A 17 -5.77 20.72 -12.63
N MET A 18 -5.58 20.46 -11.33
CA MET A 18 -5.12 19.15 -10.85
C MET A 18 -6.14 18.03 -11.07
N TYR A 19 -7.44 18.33 -11.09
CA TYR A 19 -8.47 17.33 -11.40
C TYR A 19 -8.50 16.99 -12.90
N GLN A 20 -8.38 18.00 -13.76
CA GLN A 20 -8.20 17.82 -15.21
C GLN A 20 -6.93 17.04 -15.54
N ALA A 21 -5.79 17.40 -14.93
CA ALA A 21 -4.51 16.71 -15.13
C ALA A 21 -4.59 15.22 -14.79
N ARG A 22 -5.35 14.83 -13.76
CA ARG A 22 -5.54 13.42 -13.40
C ARG A 22 -6.36 12.64 -14.42
N TRP A 23 -7.42 13.23 -14.97
CA TRP A 23 -8.14 12.62 -16.08
C TRP A 23 -7.25 12.46 -17.32
N LEU A 24 -6.40 13.47 -17.60
CA LEU A 24 -5.38 13.41 -18.65
C LEU A 24 -4.27 12.38 -18.41
N MET A 25 -4.13 11.82 -17.20
CA MET A 25 -3.25 10.68 -16.95
C MET A 25 -3.92 9.34 -17.29
N LEU A 26 -5.25 9.23 -17.10
CA LEU A 26 -5.98 7.99 -17.40
C LEU A 26 -6.20 7.78 -18.90
N PHE A 27 -6.63 8.82 -19.62
CA PHE A 27 -6.97 8.68 -21.06
C PHE A 27 -5.81 8.11 -21.89
N PRO A 28 -4.56 8.62 -21.80
CA PRO A 28 -3.45 8.05 -22.56
C PRO A 28 -3.10 6.63 -22.13
N LYS A 29 -3.18 6.32 -20.82
CA LYS A 29 -2.91 4.97 -20.31
C LYS A 29 -3.93 3.97 -20.86
N HIS A 30 -5.22 4.28 -20.75
CA HIS A 30 -6.32 3.45 -21.27
C HIS A 30 -6.27 3.27 -22.77
N ALA A 31 -5.85 4.30 -23.52
CA ALA A 31 -5.68 4.20 -24.95
C ALA A 31 -4.45 3.37 -25.34
N VAL A 32 -3.33 3.49 -24.60
CA VAL A 32 -2.12 2.68 -24.82
C VAL A 32 -2.37 1.21 -24.52
N ASP A 33 -3.05 0.89 -23.41
CA ASP A 33 -3.37 -0.49 -23.00
C ASP A 33 -4.22 -1.23 -24.04
N ARG A 34 -4.98 -0.48 -24.84
CA ARG A 34 -5.87 -1.01 -25.88
C ARG A 34 -5.30 -0.85 -27.29
N GLU A 35 -4.08 -0.32 -27.43
CA GLU A 35 -3.42 -0.09 -28.70
C GLU A 35 -4.19 0.84 -29.68
N TYR A 36 -4.98 1.77 -29.14
CA TYR A 36 -5.71 2.72 -29.98
C TYR A 36 -4.78 3.78 -30.56
N SER A 37 -4.88 4.03 -31.86
CA SER A 37 -4.29 5.21 -32.48
C SER A 37 -5.08 6.44 -32.05
N PHE A 38 -4.48 7.30 -31.21
CA PHE A 38 -5.15 8.48 -30.67
C PHE A 38 -4.28 9.74 -30.72
N ARG A 39 -4.97 10.89 -30.69
CA ARG A 39 -4.40 12.22 -30.45
C ARG A 39 -5.27 12.95 -29.43
N LEU A 40 -4.62 13.48 -28.41
CA LEU A 40 -5.24 14.27 -27.35
C LEU A 40 -4.89 15.74 -27.54
N PHE A 41 -5.88 16.61 -27.41
CA PHE A 41 -5.74 18.08 -27.51
C PHE A 41 -6.28 18.70 -26.22
N THR A 42 -5.60 19.72 -25.70
CA THR A 42 -6.06 20.52 -24.56
C THR A 42 -6.24 21.97 -25.02
N GLU A 43 -7.36 22.59 -24.69
CA GLU A 43 -7.63 24.00 -25.02
C GLU A 43 -7.55 24.34 -26.54
N LYS A 44 -8.05 23.44 -27.39
CA LYS A 44 -8.03 23.63 -28.85
C LYS A 44 -8.90 24.81 -29.26
N LYS A 45 -8.30 25.94 -29.66
CA LYS A 45 -8.99 27.20 -30.04
C LYS A 45 -10.22 27.04 -30.95
N SER A 46 -10.25 26.02 -31.80
CA SER A 46 -11.38 25.73 -32.68
C SER A 46 -12.54 24.95 -32.08
N ALA A 47 -12.37 24.37 -30.89
CA ALA A 47 -13.43 23.71 -30.11
C ALA A 47 -14.18 24.68 -29.14
N LYS A 48 -13.70 25.93 -29.01
CA LYS A 48 -14.42 27.10 -28.47
C LYS A 48 -14.88 26.92 -27.01
N ASP A 49 -16.15 27.23 -26.67
CA ASP A 49 -16.63 27.32 -25.29
C ASP A 49 -16.79 25.93 -24.58
N PHE A 50 -16.48 24.82 -25.27
CA PHE A 50 -16.52 23.45 -24.72
C PHE A 50 -15.16 22.95 -24.20
N ASP A 51 -14.09 23.73 -24.38
CA ASP A 51 -12.71 23.27 -24.28
C ASP A 51 -12.23 22.96 -22.86
N ASP A 52 -12.00 21.68 -22.57
CA ASP A 52 -10.96 21.25 -21.63
C ASP A 52 -10.09 20.15 -22.27
N ILE A 53 -10.70 19.17 -22.97
CA ILE A 53 -10.01 18.05 -23.62
C ILE A 53 -10.74 17.65 -24.93
N VAL A 54 -10.01 17.42 -26.01
CA VAL A 54 -10.52 16.77 -27.24
C VAL A 54 -9.76 15.49 -27.50
N LEU A 55 -10.46 14.36 -27.53
CA LEU A 55 -9.89 13.05 -27.83
C LEU A 55 -10.29 12.68 -29.25
N ARG A 56 -9.28 12.49 -30.11
CA ARG A 56 -9.44 11.95 -31.46
C ARG A 56 -8.84 10.56 -31.48
N TYR A 57 -9.57 9.56 -31.92
CA TYR A 57 -9.04 8.20 -32.06
C TYR A 57 -9.66 7.48 -33.27
N GLU A 58 -9.02 6.39 -33.68
CA GLU A 58 -9.50 5.54 -34.77
C GLU A 58 -10.15 4.28 -34.21
N GLN A 59 -11.38 4.02 -34.64
CA GLN A 59 -12.15 2.82 -34.29
C GLN A 59 -12.76 2.24 -35.56
N ASP A 60 -12.50 0.95 -35.84
CA ASP A 60 -12.99 0.24 -37.03
C ASP A 60 -12.71 0.97 -38.38
N GLY A 61 -11.56 1.65 -38.49
CA GLY A 61 -11.16 2.39 -39.69
C GLY A 61 -11.85 3.75 -39.87
N LYS A 62 -12.56 4.24 -38.84
CA LYS A 62 -13.19 5.58 -38.82
C LYS A 62 -12.52 6.48 -37.79
N ILE A 63 -12.36 7.76 -38.16
CA ILE A 63 -11.89 8.80 -37.23
C ILE A 63 -13.09 9.26 -36.39
N VAL A 64 -12.93 9.14 -35.07
CA VAL A 64 -13.92 9.53 -34.07
C VAL A 64 -13.38 10.68 -33.22
N HIS A 65 -14.23 11.67 -32.93
CA HIS A 65 -13.92 12.79 -32.03
C HIS A 65 -14.88 12.80 -30.85
N ARG A 66 -14.31 12.91 -29.65
CA ARG A 66 -15.00 13.11 -28.38
C ARG A 66 -14.54 14.42 -27.75
N PHE A 67 -15.49 15.27 -27.39
CA PHE A 67 -15.23 16.57 -26.75
C PHE A 67 -15.58 16.46 -25.27
N ILE A 68 -14.66 16.85 -24.40
CA ILE A 68 -14.79 16.62 -22.96
C ILE A 68 -14.58 17.93 -22.21
N GLN A 69 -15.52 18.27 -21.33
CA GLN A 69 -15.41 19.37 -20.39
C GLN A 69 -15.35 18.84 -18.95
N VAL A 70 -14.31 19.22 -18.21
CA VAL A 70 -14.04 18.77 -16.84
C VAL A 70 -14.46 19.84 -15.83
N LYS A 71 -15.28 19.46 -14.84
CA LYS A 71 -15.72 20.33 -13.74
C LYS A 71 -15.37 19.68 -12.41
N HIS A 72 -14.76 20.46 -11.52
CA HIS A 72 -14.43 20.03 -10.16
C HIS A 72 -15.34 20.69 -9.11
N ARG A 73 -15.82 19.89 -8.17
CA ARG A 73 -16.67 20.25 -7.02
C ARG A 73 -16.11 21.47 -6.26
N GLN A 74 -16.97 22.46 -6.04
CA GLN A 74 -16.60 23.72 -5.35
C GLN A 74 -16.94 23.75 -3.84
N GLY A 75 -17.41 22.63 -3.25
CA GLY A 75 -17.70 22.51 -1.81
C GLY A 75 -18.29 21.14 -1.44
N ARG A 76 -18.20 20.70 -0.18
CA ARG A 76 -18.52 19.32 0.27
C ARG A 76 -19.97 18.84 0.04
N HIS A 77 -20.92 19.74 -0.27
CA HIS A 77 -22.35 19.42 -0.43
C HIS A 77 -23.01 20.05 -1.67
N LYS A 78 -22.23 20.47 -2.67
CA LYS A 78 -22.81 21.07 -3.89
C LYS A 78 -23.29 19.97 -4.84
N LYS A 79 -24.52 20.11 -5.34
CA LYS A 79 -25.13 19.25 -6.37
C LYS A 79 -25.48 20.11 -7.60
N ILE A 80 -25.63 19.47 -8.76
CA ILE A 80 -26.04 20.15 -10.00
C ILE A 80 -27.55 20.37 -9.95
N SER A 81 -27.97 21.61 -9.73
CA SER A 81 -29.39 21.94 -9.68
C SER A 81 -29.95 22.21 -11.07
N ILE A 82 -31.28 22.07 -11.23
CA ILE A 82 -31.97 22.50 -12.46
C ILE A 82 -31.74 23.99 -12.77
N GLY A 83 -31.53 24.83 -11.76
CA GLY A 83 -31.21 26.25 -11.94
C GLY A 83 -29.85 26.46 -12.62
N ASP A 84 -28.86 25.62 -12.30
CA ASP A 84 -27.54 25.66 -12.93
C ASP A 84 -27.60 25.26 -14.41
N LEU A 85 -28.45 24.28 -14.75
CA LEU A 85 -28.66 23.79 -16.11
C LEU A 85 -29.45 24.79 -16.98
N LEU A 86 -30.48 25.42 -16.41
CA LEU A 86 -31.38 26.36 -17.10
C LEU A 86 -30.96 27.83 -16.96
N THR A 87 -29.67 28.09 -16.67
CA THR A 87 -29.15 29.45 -16.56
C THR A 87 -29.25 30.18 -17.91
N PRO A 88 -29.89 31.36 -17.99
CA PRO A 88 -30.00 32.09 -19.24
C PRO A 88 -28.63 32.64 -19.70
N GLY A 89 -28.31 32.46 -20.98
CA GLY A 89 -27.07 32.92 -21.59
C GLY A 89 -25.87 31.98 -21.37
N LYS A 90 -24.65 32.53 -21.35
CA LYS A 90 -23.39 31.76 -21.26
C LYS A 90 -22.77 31.67 -19.86
N ASN A 91 -23.41 32.27 -18.85
CA ASN A 91 -22.76 32.53 -17.55
C ASN A 91 -22.91 31.38 -16.53
N GLY A 92 -23.64 30.31 -16.86
CA GLY A 92 -23.82 29.15 -15.99
C GLY A 92 -22.68 28.13 -16.12
N ALA A 93 -22.22 27.57 -15.00
CA ALA A 93 -21.14 26.57 -14.99
C ALA A 93 -21.53 25.27 -15.72
N PHE A 94 -22.81 24.90 -15.66
CA PHE A 94 -23.42 23.73 -16.33
C PHE A 94 -24.55 24.13 -17.30
N GLY A 95 -24.59 25.39 -17.76
CA GLY A 95 -25.72 25.91 -18.53
C GLY A 95 -25.85 25.27 -19.92
N LEU A 96 -27.01 24.69 -20.24
CA LEU A 96 -27.23 23.93 -21.48
C LEU A 96 -27.15 24.78 -22.76
N ILE A 97 -27.59 26.05 -22.69
CA ILE A 97 -27.49 26.99 -23.81
C ILE A 97 -26.02 27.23 -24.21
N LYS A 98 -25.11 27.28 -23.22
CA LYS A 98 -23.67 27.42 -23.47
C LYS A 98 -23.14 26.25 -24.30
N TYR A 99 -23.51 25.03 -23.90
CA TYR A 99 -23.08 23.80 -24.56
C TYR A 99 -23.64 23.67 -25.98
N LEU A 100 -24.92 24.00 -26.18
CA LEU A 100 -25.54 24.01 -27.51
C LEU A 100 -24.86 25.03 -28.44
N ILE A 101 -24.54 26.23 -27.95
CA ILE A 101 -23.81 27.23 -28.75
C ILE A 101 -22.42 26.70 -29.15
N ALA A 102 -21.71 26.05 -28.24
CA ALA A 102 -20.40 25.47 -28.53
C ALA A 102 -20.52 24.36 -29.59
N TYR A 103 -21.47 23.43 -29.42
CA TYR A 103 -21.78 22.36 -30.38
C TYR A 103 -22.00 22.88 -31.80
N LEU A 104 -22.92 23.84 -31.96
CA LEU A 104 -23.27 24.40 -33.27
C LEU A 104 -22.08 25.09 -33.93
N LYS A 105 -21.26 25.74 -33.12
CA LYS A 105 -20.06 26.46 -33.58
C LYS A 105 -18.91 25.53 -33.96
N ILE A 106 -18.80 24.35 -33.36
CA ILE A 106 -17.87 23.28 -33.74
C ILE A 106 -18.32 22.67 -35.06
N LYS A 107 -19.60 22.30 -35.17
CA LYS A 107 -20.17 21.73 -36.40
C LYS A 107 -20.05 22.67 -37.61
N SER A 108 -20.16 23.98 -37.39
CA SER A 108 -19.99 24.98 -38.45
C SER A 108 -18.53 25.30 -38.81
N SER A 109 -17.54 24.86 -38.01
CA SER A 109 -16.13 25.19 -38.26
C SER A 109 -15.55 24.43 -39.45
N GLY A 110 -16.03 23.22 -39.71
CA GLY A 110 -15.47 22.32 -40.72
C GLY A 110 -14.08 21.77 -40.37
N GLU A 111 -13.55 22.04 -39.17
CA GLU A 111 -12.17 21.69 -38.79
C GLU A 111 -12.00 20.25 -38.27
N PHE A 112 -13.10 19.55 -37.97
CA PHE A 112 -13.08 18.19 -37.42
C PHE A 112 -13.56 17.20 -38.47
N GLU A 113 -12.61 16.55 -39.15
CA GLU A 113 -12.88 15.48 -40.13
C GLU A 113 -13.24 14.17 -39.41
N GLY A 114 -14.33 13.53 -39.81
CA GLY A 114 -14.78 12.25 -39.23
C GLY A 114 -16.10 12.36 -38.45
N GLU A 115 -16.38 11.35 -37.63
CA GLU A 115 -17.58 11.29 -36.82
C GLU A 115 -17.36 11.97 -35.46
N ILE A 116 -18.32 12.81 -35.04
CA ILE A 116 -18.36 13.31 -33.66
C ILE A 116 -19.26 12.37 -32.87
N GLU A 117 -18.68 11.63 -31.94
CA GLU A 117 -19.41 10.65 -31.13
C GLU A 117 -20.26 11.37 -30.08
N ASP A 118 -19.62 12.10 -29.18
CA ASP A 118 -20.30 12.74 -28.06
C ASP A 118 -19.57 13.99 -27.51
N PHE A 119 -20.33 14.71 -26.69
CA PHE A 119 -19.94 15.89 -25.92
C PHE A 119 -20.16 15.56 -24.45
N VAL A 120 -19.06 15.31 -23.74
CA VAL A 120 -19.10 14.77 -22.38
C VAL A 120 -18.78 15.86 -21.36
N ILE A 121 -19.59 15.93 -20.31
CA ILE A 121 -19.30 16.76 -19.13
C ILE A 121 -18.96 15.83 -17.97
N ILE A 122 -17.71 15.89 -17.54
CA ILE A 122 -17.13 15.09 -16.46
C ILE A 122 -17.15 15.90 -15.18
N THR A 123 -17.78 15.38 -14.13
CA THR A 123 -17.83 16.05 -12.83
C THR A 123 -17.95 15.08 -11.66
N ASN A 124 -17.33 15.45 -10.54
CA ASN A 124 -17.54 14.76 -9.27
C ASN A 124 -18.79 15.26 -8.52
N ASP A 125 -19.56 16.20 -9.06
CA ASP A 125 -20.88 16.57 -8.52
C ASP A 125 -21.97 15.61 -9.05
N ASP A 126 -22.93 15.24 -8.21
CA ASP A 126 -24.15 14.52 -8.65
C ASP A 126 -25.30 15.53 -8.91
N PHE A 127 -26.32 15.10 -9.65
CA PHE A 127 -27.54 15.88 -9.83
C PHE A 127 -28.32 16.03 -8.51
N ASP A 128 -28.95 17.19 -8.34
CA ASP A 128 -29.87 17.44 -7.24
C ASP A 128 -31.23 16.78 -7.52
N SER A 129 -31.27 15.46 -7.31
CA SER A 129 -32.47 14.63 -7.44
C SER A 129 -32.82 13.93 -6.11
N ALA A 130 -34.11 13.70 -5.90
CA ALA A 130 -34.63 12.85 -4.83
C ALA A 130 -34.53 11.35 -5.15
N ASP A 131 -34.34 11.00 -6.43
CA ASP A 131 -34.26 9.63 -6.91
C ASP A 131 -32.85 9.07 -6.69
N SER A 132 -32.70 7.76 -6.45
CA SER A 132 -31.38 7.12 -6.29
C SER A 132 -30.57 7.12 -7.60
N THR A 133 -29.24 7.01 -7.51
CA THR A 133 -28.36 6.87 -8.68
C THR A 133 -28.59 5.56 -9.45
N SER A 134 -29.18 4.54 -8.81
CA SER A 134 -29.59 3.27 -9.41
C SER A 134 -30.88 3.36 -10.24
N HIS A 135 -31.62 4.48 -10.18
CA HIS A 135 -32.87 4.62 -10.92
C HIS A 135 -32.60 4.94 -12.41
N PRO A 136 -33.30 4.29 -13.36
CA PRO A 136 -33.03 4.44 -14.79
C PRO A 136 -33.42 5.83 -15.33
N VAL A 137 -34.35 6.52 -14.66
CA VAL A 137 -34.75 7.90 -14.97
C VAL A 137 -34.81 8.69 -13.66
N ARG A 138 -34.14 9.84 -13.60
CA ARG A 138 -34.14 10.73 -12.43
C ARG A 138 -34.78 12.07 -12.78
N LYS A 139 -35.68 12.54 -11.92
CA LYS A 139 -36.38 13.82 -12.08
C LYS A 139 -35.67 14.93 -11.31
N LEU A 140 -35.49 16.08 -11.96
CA LEU A 140 -34.89 17.28 -11.38
C LEU A 140 -35.96 18.36 -11.27
N ARG A 141 -36.17 18.89 -10.06
CA ARG A 141 -37.23 19.86 -9.74
C ARG A 141 -36.67 21.16 -9.18
N MET A 142 -37.28 22.28 -9.56
CA MET A 142 -36.88 23.59 -9.03
C MET A 142 -37.68 23.99 -7.78
N MET A 143 -37.00 24.52 -6.76
CA MET A 143 -37.62 25.09 -5.55
C MET A 143 -38.58 26.27 -5.90
N PRO A 144 -39.55 26.62 -5.04
CA PRO A 144 -40.76 27.38 -5.41
C PRO A 144 -40.61 28.88 -5.78
N SER A 145 -39.42 29.40 -6.07
CA SER A 145 -39.20 30.84 -6.37
C SER A 145 -38.25 31.07 -7.55
N GLY A 146 -38.66 31.87 -8.56
CA GLY A 146 -37.86 32.26 -9.73
C GLY A 146 -38.64 32.27 -11.06
N LYS A 147 -38.02 32.73 -12.17
CA LYS A 147 -38.65 32.82 -13.52
C LYS A 147 -39.02 31.47 -14.14
N ASN A 148 -38.43 30.37 -13.69
CA ASN A 148 -38.67 28.99 -14.19
C ASN A 148 -39.47 28.12 -13.19
N LYS A 149 -40.29 28.76 -12.34
CA LYS A 149 -41.03 28.11 -11.26
C LYS A 149 -41.89 26.94 -11.78
N GLY A 150 -41.69 25.74 -11.21
CA GLY A 150 -42.47 24.54 -11.55
C GLY A 150 -41.99 23.74 -12.76
N LYS A 151 -40.86 24.10 -13.41
CA LYS A 151 -40.26 23.26 -14.46
C LYS A 151 -39.64 21.98 -13.85
N GLU A 152 -39.94 20.84 -14.45
CA GLU A 152 -39.38 19.52 -14.17
C GLU A 152 -38.67 19.04 -15.44
N ILE A 153 -37.44 18.53 -15.29
CA ILE A 153 -36.70 17.88 -16.38
C ILE A 153 -36.25 16.50 -15.92
N SER A 154 -36.09 15.55 -16.85
CA SER A 154 -35.58 14.22 -16.51
C SER A 154 -34.25 13.92 -17.21
N VAL A 155 -33.46 13.09 -16.55
CA VAL A 155 -32.24 12.50 -17.09
C VAL A 155 -32.36 10.98 -17.09
N ILE A 156 -31.91 10.36 -18.18
CA ILE A 156 -31.96 8.91 -18.43
C ILE A 156 -30.56 8.35 -18.27
N ARG A 157 -30.43 7.30 -17.46
CA ARG A 157 -29.16 6.60 -17.20
C ARG A 157 -28.68 5.86 -18.46
N ILE A 158 -27.37 5.88 -18.69
CA ILE A 158 -26.70 5.10 -19.75
C ILE A 158 -26.02 3.90 -19.08
N ASP A 159 -26.45 2.69 -19.42
CA ASP A 159 -25.95 1.45 -18.82
C ASP A 159 -24.93 0.69 -19.69
N THR A 160 -24.67 1.14 -20.92
CA THR A 160 -23.55 0.63 -21.71
C THR A 160 -22.24 0.94 -20.99
N GLN A 161 -21.19 0.15 -21.20
CA GLN A 161 -19.88 0.48 -20.65
C GLN A 161 -19.17 1.54 -21.49
N ASP A 162 -18.41 2.44 -20.86
CA ASP A 162 -17.45 3.35 -21.48
C ASP A 162 -16.03 2.95 -21.13
N GLU A 163 -15.20 2.87 -22.14
CA GLU A 163 -13.82 2.43 -21.98
C GLU A 163 -12.92 3.45 -21.28
N PHE A 164 -13.35 4.72 -21.20
CA PHE A 164 -12.59 5.80 -20.57
C PHE A 164 -13.30 6.45 -19.38
N LEU A 165 -14.64 6.46 -19.36
CA LEU A 165 -15.42 7.21 -18.38
C LEU A 165 -15.96 6.37 -17.22
N ASP A 166 -15.98 5.05 -17.33
CA ASP A 166 -16.45 4.15 -16.28
C ASP A 166 -15.35 3.91 -15.25
N VAL A 167 -15.16 4.90 -14.37
CA VAL A 167 -14.13 4.89 -13.32
C VAL A 167 -14.78 5.03 -11.94
N GLY A 168 -14.55 4.07 -11.05
CA GLY A 168 -15.14 4.03 -9.70
C GLY A 168 -16.67 3.92 -9.74
N ASP A 169 -17.36 4.66 -8.88
CA ASP A 169 -18.83 4.67 -8.77
C ASP A 169 -19.51 5.72 -9.68
N GLY A 170 -18.81 6.16 -10.74
CA GLY A 170 -19.32 7.13 -11.71
C GLY A 170 -20.53 6.60 -12.49
N VAL A 171 -21.45 7.50 -12.83
CA VAL A 171 -22.65 7.16 -13.62
C VAL A 171 -22.86 8.17 -14.74
N ARG A 172 -23.33 7.71 -15.89
CA ARG A 172 -23.55 8.53 -17.10
C ARG A 172 -25.04 8.73 -17.38
N TYR A 173 -25.41 9.92 -17.82
CA TYR A 173 -26.79 10.32 -18.11
C TYR A 173 -26.92 11.14 -19.41
N LYS A 174 -28.09 11.03 -20.06
CA LYS A 174 -28.59 11.87 -21.16
C LYS A 174 -29.89 12.58 -20.75
N PHE A 175 -30.24 13.68 -21.42
CA PHE A 175 -31.54 14.35 -21.19
C PHE A 175 -32.64 13.71 -22.04
N ASP A 176 -33.86 13.71 -21.52
CA ASP A 176 -35.07 13.38 -22.29
C ASP A 176 -35.62 14.62 -23.03
N ASP A 177 -36.69 14.42 -23.81
CA ASP A 177 -37.30 15.47 -24.63
C ASP A 177 -37.89 16.64 -23.82
N SER A 178 -38.00 16.53 -22.49
CA SER A 178 -38.54 17.60 -21.62
C SER A 178 -37.76 18.92 -21.77
N ILE A 179 -36.48 18.84 -22.16
CA ILE A 179 -35.60 19.99 -22.28
C ILE A 179 -35.73 20.75 -23.61
N ILE A 180 -36.31 20.13 -24.64
CA ILE A 180 -36.40 20.71 -25.99
C ILE A 180 -37.14 22.04 -25.96
N SER A 181 -38.27 22.10 -25.24
CA SER A 181 -39.09 23.31 -25.08
C SER A 181 -38.28 24.51 -24.56
N TYR A 182 -37.41 24.29 -23.57
CA TYR A 182 -36.56 25.33 -23.00
C TYR A 182 -35.50 25.83 -23.99
N LEU A 183 -34.89 24.94 -24.77
CA LEU A 183 -33.91 25.33 -25.78
C LEU A 183 -34.58 26.11 -26.93
N GLN A 184 -35.81 25.73 -27.31
CA GLN A 184 -36.62 26.42 -28.30
C GLN A 184 -37.02 27.85 -27.88
N GLU A 185 -37.45 28.04 -26.62
CA GLU A 185 -37.76 29.35 -26.04
C GLU A 185 -36.58 30.34 -26.14
N ASN A 186 -35.35 29.82 -26.18
CA ASN A 186 -34.12 30.60 -26.24
C ASN A 186 -33.50 30.71 -27.65
N LYS A 187 -34.18 30.25 -28.71
CA LYS A 187 -33.69 30.29 -30.11
C LYS A 187 -33.20 31.66 -30.56
N ASN A 188 -33.90 32.74 -30.17
CA ASN A 188 -33.49 34.10 -30.56
C ASN A 188 -32.14 34.52 -29.97
N PHE A 189 -31.87 34.11 -28.72
CA PHE A 189 -30.57 34.33 -28.08
C PHE A 189 -29.49 33.51 -28.78
N ILE A 190 -29.75 32.23 -29.04
CA ILE A 190 -28.82 31.31 -29.71
C ILE A 190 -28.50 31.80 -31.13
N LYS A 191 -29.51 32.24 -31.90
CA LYS A 191 -29.37 32.80 -33.24
C LYS A 191 -28.41 33.98 -33.27
N ARG A 192 -28.50 34.88 -32.29
CA ARG A 192 -27.59 36.03 -32.17
C ARG A 192 -26.15 35.62 -31.87
N GLU A 193 -25.95 34.57 -31.07
CA GLU A 193 -24.62 34.09 -30.66
C GLU A 193 -23.92 33.21 -31.71
N VAL A 194 -24.69 32.48 -32.51
CA VAL A 194 -24.20 31.59 -33.58
C VAL A 194 -24.15 32.31 -34.94
N GLY A 195 -24.97 33.35 -35.13
CA GLY A 195 -25.01 34.16 -36.36
C GLY A 195 -25.91 33.58 -37.47
N ARG A 196 -26.65 32.49 -37.21
CA ARG A 196 -27.60 31.86 -38.14
C ARG A 196 -28.80 31.24 -37.41
N GLU A 197 -29.84 30.88 -38.15
CA GLU A 197 -30.96 30.11 -37.61
C GLU A 197 -30.53 28.68 -37.23
N VAL A 198 -31.17 28.16 -36.18
CA VAL A 198 -30.95 26.82 -35.64
C VAL A 198 -32.23 26.01 -35.83
N SER A 199 -32.11 24.88 -36.51
CA SER A 199 -33.22 23.96 -36.75
C SER A 199 -33.50 23.08 -35.53
N ASP A 200 -34.73 22.57 -35.41
CA ASP A 200 -35.08 21.63 -34.33
C ASP A 200 -34.26 20.33 -34.41
N LYS A 201 -33.98 19.85 -35.62
CA LYS A 201 -33.11 18.69 -35.86
C LYS A 201 -31.70 18.87 -35.29
N GLU A 202 -31.16 20.10 -35.29
CA GLU A 202 -29.84 20.36 -34.69
C GLU A 202 -29.88 20.37 -33.16
N ILE A 203 -31.01 20.73 -32.55
CA ILE A 203 -31.22 20.66 -31.10
C ILE A 203 -31.34 19.20 -30.66
N GLU A 204 -32.11 18.39 -31.39
CA GLU A 204 -32.24 16.95 -31.12
C GLU A 204 -30.89 16.22 -31.28
N ASP A 205 -30.16 16.50 -32.36
CA ASP A 205 -28.83 15.95 -32.62
C ASP A 205 -27.82 16.33 -31.50
N PHE A 206 -27.88 17.56 -30.99
CA PHE A 206 -27.09 17.97 -29.83
C PHE A 206 -27.42 17.16 -28.57
N LEU A 207 -28.71 17.02 -28.23
CA LEU A 207 -29.14 16.30 -27.03
C LEU A 207 -28.78 14.82 -27.08
N ASN A 208 -28.85 14.20 -28.27
CA ASN A 208 -28.43 12.82 -28.46
C ASN A 208 -26.94 12.59 -28.24
N LYS A 209 -26.10 13.61 -28.47
CA LYS A 209 -24.64 13.56 -28.31
C LYS A 209 -24.16 14.10 -26.96
N LEU A 210 -24.97 14.83 -26.20
CA LEU A 210 -24.58 15.39 -24.91
C LEU A 210 -24.67 14.33 -23.81
N VAL A 211 -23.56 14.07 -23.11
CA VAL A 211 -23.46 13.09 -22.02
C VAL A 211 -22.97 13.77 -20.75
N PHE A 212 -23.62 13.50 -19.62
CA PHE A 212 -23.15 13.92 -18.29
C PHE A 212 -22.61 12.71 -17.53
N ALA A 213 -21.31 12.69 -17.25
CA ALA A 213 -20.68 11.73 -16.36
C ALA A 213 -20.54 12.38 -14.97
N VAL A 214 -21.38 11.94 -14.03
CA VAL A 214 -21.57 12.54 -12.71
C VAL A 214 -21.18 11.55 -11.61
N ASN A 215 -21.06 12.05 -10.38
CA ASN A 215 -20.64 11.24 -9.22
C ASN A 215 -19.28 10.54 -9.42
N LEU A 216 -18.41 11.13 -10.24
CA LEU A 216 -17.08 10.59 -10.47
C LEU A 216 -16.18 10.74 -9.23
N PRO A 217 -15.12 9.92 -9.11
CA PRO A 217 -14.20 9.96 -7.97
C PRO A 217 -13.65 11.36 -7.70
N SER A 218 -13.49 11.69 -6.42
CA SER A 218 -12.77 12.90 -6.00
C SER A 218 -11.33 12.89 -6.48
N GLY A 219 -10.66 14.05 -6.49
CA GLY A 219 -9.25 14.12 -6.89
C GLY A 219 -8.33 13.19 -6.07
N THR A 220 -8.65 12.92 -4.81
CA THR A 220 -7.92 11.96 -3.97
C THR A 220 -8.18 10.52 -4.37
N GLU A 221 -9.45 10.13 -4.55
CA GLU A 221 -9.82 8.77 -4.99
C GLU A 221 -9.28 8.47 -6.38
N LEU A 222 -9.39 9.43 -7.30
CA LEU A 222 -8.82 9.33 -8.64
C LEU A 222 -7.30 9.16 -8.61
N SER A 223 -6.60 9.76 -7.64
CA SER A 223 -5.15 9.56 -7.47
C SER A 223 -4.82 8.12 -7.07
N GLU A 224 -5.63 7.52 -6.20
CA GLU A 224 -5.43 6.11 -5.79
C GLU A 224 -5.77 5.14 -6.92
N ILE A 225 -6.82 5.42 -7.70
CA ILE A 225 -7.15 4.63 -8.90
C ILE A 225 -6.00 4.68 -9.90
N ILE A 226 -5.49 5.87 -10.23
CA ILE A 226 -4.38 6.03 -11.17
C ILE A 226 -3.11 5.33 -10.64
N LYS A 227 -2.80 5.45 -9.33
CA LYS A 227 -1.67 4.72 -8.72
C LYS A 227 -1.82 3.22 -8.84
N SER A 228 -3.02 2.70 -8.61
CA SER A 228 -3.32 1.27 -8.75
C SER A 228 -3.15 0.82 -10.20
N GLU A 229 -3.67 1.58 -11.16
CA GLU A 229 -3.63 1.22 -12.58
C GLU A 229 -2.24 1.35 -13.21
N LEU A 230 -1.49 2.41 -12.89
CA LEU A 230 -0.10 2.58 -13.33
C LEU A 230 0.87 1.68 -12.55
N GLY A 231 0.48 1.29 -11.34
CA GLY A 231 1.29 0.56 -10.38
C GLY A 231 1.16 -0.96 -10.41
N LYS A 232 0.29 -1.54 -11.26
CA LYS A 232 0.03 -3.00 -11.31
C LYS A 232 1.29 -3.85 -11.44
N GLU A 233 2.34 -3.30 -12.06
CA GLU A 233 3.61 -3.98 -12.32
C GLU A 233 4.72 -3.63 -11.31
N PHE A 234 4.43 -2.78 -10.33
CA PHE A 234 5.43 -2.18 -9.44
C PHE A 234 5.13 -2.46 -7.96
N SER A 235 6.17 -2.45 -7.12
CA SER A 235 6.00 -2.40 -5.66
C SER A 235 5.23 -1.13 -5.25
N ASN A 236 4.60 -1.11 -4.07
CA ASN A 236 3.81 0.05 -3.61
C ASN A 236 4.63 1.36 -3.59
N THR A 237 5.93 1.27 -3.30
CA THR A 237 6.84 2.42 -3.31
C THR A 237 7.16 2.89 -4.72
N ASP A 238 7.47 1.96 -5.62
CA ASP A 238 7.77 2.25 -7.03
C ASP A 238 6.53 2.77 -7.79
N ALA A 239 5.35 2.24 -7.48
CA ALA A 239 4.07 2.72 -8.01
C ALA A 239 3.79 4.19 -7.64
N LYS A 240 4.10 4.60 -6.39
CA LYS A 240 3.97 6.00 -5.95
C LYS A 240 4.95 6.93 -6.69
N HIS A 241 6.16 6.45 -6.94
CA HIS A 241 7.16 7.20 -7.69
C HIS A 241 6.74 7.33 -9.17
N PHE A 242 6.29 6.23 -9.78
CA PHE A 242 5.74 6.21 -11.14
C PHE A 242 4.61 7.21 -11.30
N TYR A 243 3.64 7.16 -10.39
CA TYR A 243 2.53 8.11 -10.37
C TYR A 243 3.01 9.56 -10.29
N SER A 244 3.94 9.84 -9.37
CA SER A 244 4.45 11.19 -9.15
C SER A 244 5.25 11.71 -10.35
N ARG A 245 6.07 10.84 -10.97
CA ARG A 245 6.86 11.17 -12.15
C ARG A 245 5.98 11.39 -13.38
N TYR A 246 5.01 10.52 -13.61
CA TYR A 246 4.04 10.66 -14.69
C TYR A 246 3.16 11.91 -14.51
N GLN A 247 2.77 12.22 -13.28
CA GLN A 247 2.06 13.46 -12.96
C GLN A 247 2.91 14.70 -13.24
N GLU A 248 4.21 14.69 -12.88
CA GLU A 248 5.13 15.79 -13.19
C GLU A 248 5.22 16.03 -14.70
N GLU A 249 5.38 14.96 -15.50
CA GLU A 249 5.47 15.07 -16.95
C GLU A 249 4.16 15.54 -17.59
N VAL A 250 3.01 15.02 -17.17
CA VAL A 250 1.70 15.50 -17.64
C VAL A 250 1.49 16.97 -17.30
N LEU A 251 1.91 17.43 -16.12
CA LEU A 251 1.83 18.85 -15.75
C LEU A 251 2.77 19.73 -16.60
N ILE A 252 3.99 19.26 -16.88
CA ILE A 252 4.93 19.98 -17.76
C ILE A 252 4.37 20.07 -19.19
N LEU A 253 3.75 19.01 -19.69
CA LEU A 253 3.12 18.99 -21.00
C LEU A 253 1.94 19.96 -21.07
N LEU A 254 1.17 20.12 -19.97
CA LEU A 254 0.02 21.03 -19.92
C LEU A 254 0.43 22.51 -19.95
N GLU A 255 1.68 22.83 -19.60
CA GLU A 255 2.22 24.18 -19.67
C GLU A 255 2.69 24.56 -21.10
N LYS A 256 2.73 23.62 -22.04
CA LYS A 256 3.11 23.90 -23.44
C LYS A 256 1.89 24.37 -24.24
N GLU A 257 2.00 25.55 -24.87
CA GLU A 257 0.99 26.08 -25.81
C GLU A 257 1.13 25.41 -27.20
N GLU A 258 0.85 24.10 -27.29
CA GLU A 258 0.78 23.37 -28.57
C GLU A 258 -0.64 22.90 -28.85
N GLU A 259 -1.07 22.94 -30.12
CA GLU A 259 -2.40 22.46 -30.49
C GLU A 259 -2.56 20.95 -30.23
N GLU A 260 -1.51 20.14 -30.37
CA GLU A 260 -1.52 18.69 -30.11
C GLU A 260 -0.77 18.36 -28.81
N PHE A 261 -1.46 17.83 -27.80
CA PHE A 261 -0.90 17.54 -26.47
C PHE A 261 -0.14 16.20 -26.43
N LEU A 262 -0.74 15.10 -26.91
CA LEU A 262 -0.11 13.76 -26.88
C LEU A 262 -0.67 12.82 -27.97
N SER A 263 0.22 12.15 -28.71
CA SER A 263 -0.12 11.05 -29.64
C SER A 263 0.09 9.69 -28.99
N TYR A 264 -0.46 8.62 -29.58
CA TYR A 264 -0.21 7.24 -29.13
C TYR A 264 1.28 6.91 -28.99
N GLU A 265 2.11 7.23 -29.99
CA GLU A 265 3.54 6.92 -29.97
C GLU A 265 4.28 7.71 -28.89
N LYS A 266 3.92 8.99 -28.71
CA LYS A 266 4.48 9.84 -27.64
C LYS A 266 4.06 9.36 -26.26
N ALA A 267 2.81 8.96 -26.08
CA ALA A 267 2.29 8.43 -24.82
C ALA A 267 2.98 7.13 -24.43
N LYS A 268 3.10 6.20 -25.39
CA LYS A 268 3.79 4.93 -25.21
C LYS A 268 5.27 5.14 -24.87
N ALA A 269 5.95 6.00 -25.62
CA ALA A 269 7.35 6.33 -25.34
C ALA A 269 7.55 6.95 -23.96
N LEU A 270 6.67 7.88 -23.55
CA LEU A 270 6.71 8.51 -22.23
C LEU A 270 6.51 7.49 -21.08
N LEU A 271 5.52 6.59 -21.22
CA LEU A 271 5.26 5.55 -20.23
C LEU A 271 6.43 4.57 -20.11
N GLU A 272 7.02 4.14 -21.23
CA GLU A 272 8.20 3.26 -21.24
C GLU A 272 9.44 3.97 -20.70
N GLU A 273 9.65 5.26 -21.00
CA GLU A 273 10.77 6.04 -20.46
C GLU A 273 10.71 6.12 -18.93
N ILE A 274 9.54 6.47 -18.38
CA ILE A 274 9.33 6.56 -16.93
C ILE A 274 9.46 5.17 -16.28
N ARG A 275 8.99 4.11 -16.97
CA ARG A 275 9.13 2.72 -16.54
C ARG A 275 10.60 2.30 -16.44
N GLU A 276 11.39 2.56 -17.48
CA GLU A 276 12.83 2.26 -17.50
C GLU A 276 13.61 3.09 -16.47
N GLU A 277 13.22 4.35 -16.23
CA GLU A 277 13.78 5.20 -15.17
C GLU A 277 13.60 4.53 -13.79
N ILE A 278 12.40 4.01 -13.52
CA ILE A 278 12.01 3.47 -12.21
C ILE A 278 12.52 2.05 -11.98
N LEU A 279 12.51 1.20 -13.01
CA LEU A 279 13.15 -0.11 -12.98
C LEU A 279 14.68 0.01 -12.82
N GLY A 280 15.25 1.13 -13.27
CA GLY A 280 16.68 1.42 -13.18
C GLY A 280 17.17 2.10 -11.89
N ALA A 281 16.29 2.65 -11.06
CA ALA A 281 16.61 3.49 -9.89
C ALA A 281 16.39 2.75 -8.55
N VAL A 282 17.27 3.00 -7.57
CA VAL A 282 17.18 2.40 -6.22
C VAL A 282 16.95 3.48 -5.17
N TRP A 283 15.77 3.46 -4.54
CA TRP A 283 15.42 4.29 -3.38
C TRP A 283 15.25 3.41 -2.14
N PHE A 284 16.16 3.53 -1.19
CA PHE A 284 16.15 2.68 0.01
C PHE A 284 16.07 3.54 1.28
N GLY A 285 15.12 3.23 2.17
CA GLY A 285 15.04 3.82 3.52
C GLY A 285 14.67 5.30 3.62
N ILE A 286 14.20 5.93 2.54
CA ILE A 286 13.93 7.38 2.49
C ILE A 286 12.56 7.73 3.09
N ILE A 287 12.53 8.78 3.92
CA ILE A 287 11.32 9.31 4.55
C ILE A 287 10.99 10.67 3.93
N GLU A 288 9.70 10.96 3.72
CA GLU A 288 9.24 12.24 3.16
C GLU A 288 9.78 13.47 3.93
N PRO A 289 10.14 14.56 3.23
CA PRO A 289 10.64 15.77 3.87
C PRO A 289 9.52 16.51 4.62
N VAL A 290 9.81 16.96 5.85
CA VAL A 290 8.86 17.75 6.65
C VAL A 290 8.59 19.09 5.96
N ALA A 291 7.32 19.37 5.64
CA ALA A 291 6.88 20.59 4.95
C ALA A 291 7.28 21.90 5.67
N SER A 292 7.57 21.84 6.97
CA SER A 292 7.85 22.99 7.83
C SER A 292 9.32 23.44 7.84
N PHE A 293 10.25 22.70 7.23
CA PHE A 293 11.67 23.08 7.20
C PHE A 293 11.93 24.16 6.14
N THR A 294 11.65 25.41 6.52
CA THR A 294 11.81 26.58 5.65
C THR A 294 12.96 27.45 6.13
N GLY A 295 13.94 27.74 5.27
CA GLY A 295 14.93 28.80 5.52
C GLY A 295 16.38 28.53 5.07
N ARG A 296 16.85 27.28 5.00
CA ARG A 296 18.29 26.99 4.81
C ARG A 296 18.75 26.80 3.35
N GLY A 297 18.15 27.53 2.41
CA GLY A 297 18.44 27.40 0.97
C GLY A 297 19.92 27.59 0.60
N ARG A 298 20.64 28.50 1.28
CA ARG A 298 22.08 28.72 1.07
C ARG A 298 22.95 27.55 1.52
N LEU A 299 22.60 26.90 2.64
CA LEU A 299 23.31 25.71 3.14
C LEU A 299 23.06 24.50 2.26
N LEU A 300 21.84 24.37 1.72
CA LEU A 300 21.50 23.35 0.75
C LEU A 300 22.34 23.50 -0.53
N THR A 301 22.50 24.72 -1.05
CA THR A 301 23.40 25.00 -2.18
C THR A 301 24.87 24.78 -1.84
N ALA A 302 25.30 25.17 -0.63
CA ALA A 302 26.68 24.94 -0.18
C ALA A 302 26.99 23.44 -0.07
N LEU A 303 26.06 22.64 0.44
CA LEU A 303 26.15 21.18 0.49
C LEU A 303 26.27 20.57 -0.90
N HIS A 304 25.44 21.01 -1.83
CA HIS A 304 25.51 20.58 -3.21
C HIS A 304 26.90 20.88 -3.82
N ASN A 305 27.40 22.10 -3.61
CA ASN A 305 28.72 22.50 -4.09
C ASN A 305 29.88 21.74 -3.42
N VAL A 306 29.72 21.23 -2.21
CA VAL A 306 30.75 20.41 -1.55
C VAL A 306 30.75 19.01 -2.14
N LEU A 307 29.59 18.38 -2.27
CA LEU A 307 29.46 17.04 -2.83
C LEU A 307 29.86 16.98 -4.31
N GLN A 308 29.60 18.03 -5.09
CA GLN A 308 29.88 18.05 -6.54
C GLN A 308 31.29 18.54 -6.93
N ARG A 309 32.20 18.81 -5.97
CA ARG A 309 33.57 19.25 -6.30
C ARG A 309 34.40 18.10 -6.85
N SER A 310 35.00 18.28 -8.03
CA SER A 310 36.06 17.39 -8.52
C SER A 310 37.35 17.62 -7.71
N ALA A 311 37.94 16.58 -7.15
CA ALA A 311 39.25 16.68 -6.52
C ALA A 311 40.36 16.80 -7.56
N LYS A 312 41.43 17.53 -7.22
CA LYS A 312 42.73 17.37 -7.88
C LYS A 312 43.17 15.91 -7.72
N LYS A 313 43.81 15.35 -8.75
CA LYS A 313 44.18 13.93 -9.00
C LYS A 313 44.72 13.06 -7.84
N GLN A 314 44.85 13.56 -6.61
CA GLN A 314 45.42 12.86 -5.45
C GLN A 314 44.52 12.77 -4.20
N ALA A 315 43.33 13.39 -4.14
CA ALA A 315 42.48 13.26 -2.94
C ALA A 315 41.43 12.14 -3.07
N VAL A 316 41.50 11.15 -2.18
CA VAL A 316 40.70 9.91 -2.15
C VAL A 316 39.21 10.16 -1.78
N ILE A 317 38.89 11.32 -1.17
CA ILE A 317 37.60 11.63 -0.51
C ILE A 317 36.87 12.81 -1.19
N SER A 318 36.80 12.83 -2.51
CA SER A 318 36.22 13.97 -3.25
C SER A 318 34.69 14.10 -3.15
N GLN A 319 33.99 13.01 -2.85
CA GLN A 319 32.52 12.91 -2.93
C GLN A 319 31.83 12.66 -1.57
N VAL A 320 32.55 12.84 -0.45
CA VAL A 320 32.00 12.67 0.90
C VAL A 320 31.83 14.03 1.58
N ALA A 321 30.65 14.28 2.14
CA ALA A 321 30.35 15.45 2.95
C ALA A 321 29.67 15.05 4.26
N SER A 322 29.93 15.82 5.31
CA SER A 322 29.26 15.67 6.60
C SER A 322 28.42 16.89 6.93
N ILE A 323 27.23 16.70 7.46
CA ILE A 323 26.39 17.71 8.08
C ILE A 323 26.54 17.53 9.58
N SER A 324 27.25 18.45 10.23
CA SER A 324 27.44 18.42 11.68
C SER A 324 26.57 19.41 12.41
N GLY A 325 26.16 19.09 13.63
CA GLY A 325 25.44 20.02 14.49
C GLY A 325 24.87 19.34 15.74
N LEU A 326 24.56 20.14 16.76
CA LEU A 326 24.01 19.65 18.03
C LEU A 326 22.65 18.95 17.84
N GLY A 327 22.15 18.24 18.86
CA GLY A 327 20.88 17.49 18.74
C GLY A 327 19.70 18.40 18.36
N GLY A 328 18.84 17.98 17.43
CA GLY A 328 17.62 18.72 17.07
C GLY A 328 17.79 19.88 16.07
N VAL A 329 18.97 20.05 15.46
CA VAL A 329 19.23 21.15 14.48
C VAL A 329 18.76 20.87 13.05
N GLY A 330 17.92 19.86 12.82
CA GLY A 330 17.36 19.59 11.49
C GLY A 330 18.34 18.92 10.51
N LYS A 331 19.29 18.11 10.99
CA LYS A 331 20.35 17.51 10.15
C LYS A 331 19.76 16.51 9.15
N SER A 332 18.98 15.56 9.65
CA SER A 332 18.28 14.56 8.87
C SER A 332 17.28 15.21 7.92
N GLU A 333 16.60 16.28 8.35
CA GLU A 333 15.66 17.05 7.53
C GLU A 333 16.37 17.78 6.38
N LEU A 334 17.56 18.34 6.62
CA LEU A 334 18.37 18.93 5.56
C LEU A 334 18.84 17.86 4.57
N ALA A 335 19.25 16.69 5.05
CA ALA A 335 19.62 15.56 4.19
C ALA A 335 18.43 15.03 3.36
N ARG A 336 17.24 14.89 3.97
CA ARG A 336 15.99 14.54 3.25
C ARG A 336 15.65 15.59 2.19
N LYS A 337 15.75 16.88 2.52
CA LYS A 337 15.49 17.95 1.56
C LYS A 337 16.52 17.97 0.42
N TYR A 338 17.76 17.57 0.70
CA TYR A 338 18.82 17.41 -0.30
C TYR A 338 18.51 16.25 -1.25
N ALA A 339 18.25 15.05 -0.70
CA ALA A 339 17.82 13.87 -1.47
C ALA A 339 16.63 14.19 -2.38
N TYR A 340 15.59 14.82 -1.83
CA TYR A 340 14.41 15.19 -2.60
C TYR A 340 14.69 16.21 -3.72
N LYS A 341 15.58 17.18 -3.50
CA LYS A 341 15.85 18.25 -4.46
C LYS A 341 16.87 17.85 -5.54
N TYR A 342 17.86 17.06 -5.17
CA TYR A 342 19.02 16.73 -6.00
C TYR A 342 19.17 15.23 -6.29
N GLY A 343 18.17 14.40 -5.93
CA GLY A 343 18.17 12.95 -6.20
C GLY A 343 18.41 12.60 -7.66
N LYS A 344 17.79 13.38 -8.58
CA LYS A 344 17.98 13.27 -10.03
C LYS A 344 19.45 13.42 -10.47
N ASP A 345 20.27 14.20 -9.75
CA ASP A 345 21.70 14.35 -10.06
C ASP A 345 22.51 13.06 -9.80
N TYR A 346 21.89 12.10 -9.11
CA TYR A 346 22.41 10.77 -8.79
C TYR A 346 21.62 9.66 -9.50
N TYR A 347 21.01 9.97 -10.66
CA TYR A 347 20.17 9.04 -11.42
C TYR A 347 19.12 8.34 -10.54
N ASP A 348 18.63 9.06 -9.53
CA ASP A 348 17.65 8.58 -8.57
C ASP A 348 18.08 7.29 -7.83
N ASN A 349 19.40 7.07 -7.68
CA ASN A 349 19.94 6.08 -6.77
C ASN A 349 20.24 6.74 -5.43
N VAL A 350 19.25 6.77 -4.54
CA VAL A 350 19.37 7.38 -3.22
C VAL A 350 19.14 6.33 -2.13
N ILE A 351 20.15 6.14 -1.30
CA ILE A 351 20.21 5.06 -0.31
C ILE A 351 20.36 5.68 1.08
N TRP A 352 19.42 5.39 1.97
CA TRP A 352 19.40 5.88 3.34
C TRP A 352 19.79 4.77 4.33
N ILE A 353 20.91 4.97 5.03
CA ILE A 353 21.49 4.03 5.99
C ILE A 353 21.32 4.58 7.40
N SER A 354 20.71 3.80 8.30
CA SER A 354 20.55 4.17 9.72
C SER A 354 21.84 3.93 10.49
N ALA A 355 22.60 4.99 10.73
CA ALA A 355 23.94 4.97 11.29
C ALA A 355 24.00 5.19 12.81
N GLU A 356 22.92 4.93 13.57
CA GLU A 356 22.89 5.20 15.02
C GLU A 356 23.96 4.42 15.81
N ASN A 357 24.23 3.16 15.44
CA ASN A 357 25.28 2.30 16.01
C ASN A 357 25.68 1.18 15.04
N SER A 358 26.66 0.33 15.40
CA SER A 358 27.20 -0.71 14.49
C SER A 358 26.11 -1.66 14.00
N LYS A 359 25.19 -2.05 14.89
CA LYS A 359 24.13 -3.01 14.56
C LYS A 359 23.11 -2.44 13.59
N THR A 360 22.69 -1.18 13.77
CA THR A 360 21.71 -0.55 12.86
C THR A 360 22.33 -0.27 11.49
N MET A 361 23.64 -0.01 11.45
CA MET A 361 24.38 0.17 10.20
C MET A 361 24.51 -1.16 9.46
N GLU A 362 24.92 -2.22 10.15
CA GLU A 362 25.00 -3.58 9.61
C GLU A 362 23.63 -4.05 9.10
N SER A 363 22.55 -3.87 9.89
CA SER A 363 21.21 -4.26 9.46
C SER A 363 20.75 -3.48 8.24
N SER A 364 21.00 -2.16 8.19
CA SER A 364 20.64 -1.34 7.02
C SER A 364 21.32 -1.81 5.73
N PHE A 365 22.59 -2.24 5.80
CA PHE A 365 23.30 -2.80 4.65
C PHE A 365 22.84 -4.21 4.29
N LEU A 366 22.49 -5.04 5.28
CA LEU A 366 21.91 -6.36 5.04
C LEU A 366 20.53 -6.26 4.39
N ASP A 367 19.68 -5.35 4.86
CA ASP A 367 18.35 -5.10 4.33
C ASP A 367 18.44 -4.53 2.90
N LEU A 368 19.38 -3.60 2.65
CA LEU A 368 19.66 -3.09 1.32
C LEU A 368 20.19 -4.20 0.39
N ALA A 369 21.05 -5.10 0.86
CA ALA A 369 21.57 -6.19 0.05
C ALA A 369 20.47 -7.19 -0.36
N LYS A 370 19.50 -7.41 0.53
CA LYS A 370 18.31 -8.23 0.30
C LYS A 370 17.26 -7.57 -0.58
N ASP A 371 17.37 -6.27 -0.88
CA ASP A 371 16.47 -5.59 -1.79
C ASP A 371 16.44 -6.30 -3.15
N ASP A 372 15.25 -6.58 -3.66
CA ASP A 372 15.02 -7.34 -4.90
C ASP A 372 15.75 -6.72 -6.10
N LYS A 373 16.03 -5.41 -6.07
CA LYS A 373 16.76 -4.72 -7.15
C LYS A 373 18.26 -4.95 -7.10
N LEU A 374 18.83 -5.23 -5.93
CA LEU A 374 20.27 -5.48 -5.74
C LEU A 374 20.62 -6.95 -5.90
N GLY A 375 19.76 -7.84 -5.38
CA GLY A 375 19.95 -9.29 -5.49
C GLY A 375 21.26 -9.78 -4.89
N ILE A 376 21.78 -9.09 -3.87
CA ILE A 376 23.06 -9.42 -3.24
C ILE A 376 22.78 -10.41 -2.11
N SER A 377 23.10 -11.68 -2.38
CA SER A 377 22.96 -12.72 -1.35
C SER A 377 23.82 -12.39 -0.12
N PRO A 378 23.22 -12.31 1.08
CA PRO A 378 23.95 -12.21 2.35
C PRO A 378 24.79 -13.46 2.63
N GLN A 379 24.52 -14.57 1.95
CA GLN A 379 25.22 -15.84 2.09
C GLN A 379 26.15 -16.09 0.90
N ASP A 380 27.29 -16.72 1.16
CA ASP A 380 28.20 -17.18 0.11
C ASP A 380 27.64 -18.39 -0.65
N LYS A 381 28.35 -18.84 -1.69
CA LYS A 381 27.98 -20.01 -2.50
C LYS A 381 27.91 -21.34 -1.72
N TYR A 382 28.33 -21.35 -0.45
CA TYR A 382 28.29 -22.50 0.44
C TYR A 382 27.23 -22.35 1.54
N GLY A 383 26.45 -21.26 1.53
CA GLY A 383 25.39 -21.00 2.49
C GLY A 383 25.85 -20.42 3.83
N ASN A 384 27.10 -19.93 3.93
CA ASN A 384 27.58 -19.23 5.13
C ASN A 384 27.32 -17.72 5.04
N ASP A 385 27.02 -17.08 6.17
CA ASP A 385 26.85 -15.63 6.25
C ASP A 385 28.15 -14.94 5.82
N LYS A 386 28.04 -14.07 4.80
CA LYS A 386 29.15 -13.21 4.39
C LYS A 386 29.46 -12.22 5.50
N MET A 387 30.74 -11.91 5.68
CA MET A 387 31.14 -10.78 6.50
C MET A 387 30.49 -9.49 5.97
N ILE A 388 30.06 -8.60 6.87
CA ILE A 388 29.40 -7.35 6.47
C ILE A 388 30.27 -6.52 5.52
N GLU A 389 31.59 -6.55 5.68
CA GLU A 389 32.55 -5.86 4.82
C GLU A 389 32.47 -6.36 3.37
N THR A 390 32.18 -7.65 3.15
CA THR A 390 31.96 -8.23 1.82
C THR A 390 30.65 -7.72 1.23
N ILE A 391 29.59 -7.69 2.03
CA ILE A 391 28.26 -7.22 1.60
C ILE A 391 28.34 -5.74 1.21
N VAL A 392 28.93 -4.89 2.06
CA VAL A 392 29.15 -3.47 1.78
C VAL A 392 29.95 -3.28 0.48
N LYS A 393 31.02 -4.07 0.26
CA LYS A 393 31.80 -4.04 -0.99
C LYS A 393 30.97 -4.43 -2.20
N GLU A 394 30.17 -5.50 -2.10
CA GLU A 394 29.29 -5.95 -3.18
C GLU A 394 28.19 -4.93 -3.48
N THR A 395 27.60 -4.31 -2.46
CA THR A 395 26.63 -3.21 -2.59
C THR A 395 27.22 -2.06 -3.37
N TYR A 396 28.41 -1.59 -2.99
CA TYR A 396 29.05 -0.51 -3.73
C TYR A 396 29.50 -0.93 -5.13
N ALA A 397 29.94 -2.18 -5.32
CA ALA A 397 30.28 -2.71 -6.63
C ALA A 397 29.06 -2.78 -7.56
N PHE A 398 27.87 -3.09 -7.04
CA PHE A 398 26.62 -3.05 -7.82
C PHE A 398 26.37 -1.66 -8.40
N PHE A 399 26.42 -0.62 -7.58
CA PHE A 399 26.25 0.76 -8.04
C PHE A 399 27.38 1.21 -8.97
N ALA A 400 28.61 0.76 -8.74
CA ALA A 400 29.74 1.07 -9.61
C ALA A 400 29.61 0.42 -11.00
N ARG A 401 29.13 -0.83 -11.10
CA ARG A 401 28.93 -1.58 -12.36
C ARG A 401 27.93 -0.91 -13.31
N ARG A 402 26.90 -0.25 -12.77
CA ARG A 402 25.91 0.46 -13.58
C ARG A 402 26.47 1.74 -14.23
N GLY A 403 27.69 2.17 -13.89
CA GLY A 403 28.30 3.39 -14.44
C GLY A 403 27.57 4.68 -14.05
N ARG A 404 26.59 4.61 -13.14
CA ARG A 404 25.73 5.72 -12.73
C ARG A 404 26.20 6.29 -11.39
N LYS A 405 25.90 7.57 -11.16
CA LYS A 405 26.09 8.20 -9.85
C LYS A 405 25.08 7.62 -8.85
N SER A 406 25.43 7.59 -7.56
CA SER A 406 24.53 7.21 -6.47
C SER A 406 24.85 8.03 -5.22
N LEU A 407 23.85 8.24 -4.37
CA LEU A 407 23.94 9.00 -3.12
C LEU A 407 23.61 8.11 -1.93
N PHE A 408 24.57 7.91 -1.04
CA PHE A 408 24.40 7.22 0.23
C PHE A 408 24.32 8.22 1.37
N ILE A 409 23.27 8.15 2.18
CA ILE A 409 23.03 9.02 3.32
C ILE A 409 23.16 8.19 4.60
N PHE A 410 24.18 8.48 5.40
CA PHE A 410 24.42 7.86 6.70
C PHE A 410 23.83 8.75 7.79
N ASP A 411 22.63 8.40 8.26
CA ASP A 411 21.88 9.24 9.19
C ASP A 411 22.16 8.89 10.66
N ASN A 412 22.40 9.91 11.48
CA ASN A 412 22.67 9.83 12.92
C ASN A 412 23.94 9.05 13.28
N ALA A 413 25.03 9.21 12.52
CA ALA A 413 26.34 8.64 12.80
C ALA A 413 27.04 9.30 14.01
N GLU A 414 26.37 9.39 15.16
CA GLU A 414 26.85 10.11 16.35
C GLU A 414 27.91 9.33 17.14
N GLY A 415 27.87 8.00 17.12
CA GLY A 415 28.76 7.13 17.91
C GLY A 415 30.11 6.78 17.26
N TYR A 416 30.41 7.31 16.07
CA TYR A 416 31.58 6.92 15.30
C TYR A 416 32.65 8.02 15.26
N LYS A 417 33.89 7.63 15.56
CA LYS A 417 35.08 8.45 15.32
C LYS A 417 35.67 8.19 13.93
N ASP A 418 35.49 6.98 13.43
CA ASP A 418 35.92 6.52 12.11
C ASP A 418 34.84 5.57 11.53
N ILE A 419 34.48 5.77 10.27
CA ILE A 419 33.53 4.94 9.50
C ILE A 419 34.19 4.35 8.25
N SER A 420 35.52 4.41 8.13
CA SER A 420 36.32 3.92 7.00
C SER A 420 35.90 2.53 6.51
N LYS A 421 35.57 1.63 7.44
CA LYS A 421 35.06 0.26 7.15
C LYS A 421 33.80 0.21 6.29
N PHE A 422 32.98 1.26 6.33
CA PHE A 422 31.73 1.38 5.58
C PHE A 422 31.84 2.34 4.40
N LEU A 423 33.05 2.86 4.12
CA LEU A 423 33.30 3.75 3.00
C LEU A 423 33.91 2.98 1.81
N PRO A 424 33.59 3.37 0.57
CA PRO A 424 34.09 2.75 -0.66
C PRO A 424 35.50 3.28 -1.01
N LEU A 425 36.49 2.95 -0.17
CA LEU A 425 37.84 3.54 -0.28
C LEU A 425 38.57 3.10 -1.58
N SER A 426 38.27 1.92 -2.12
CA SER A 426 39.03 1.26 -3.21
C SER A 426 38.31 1.15 -4.57
N LEU A 427 37.28 1.97 -4.85
CA LEU A 427 36.51 1.90 -6.11
C LEU A 427 36.86 3.05 -7.08
N ASP A 428 36.89 2.77 -8.38
CA ASP A 428 37.12 3.77 -9.44
C ASP A 428 35.91 4.70 -9.66
N ASN A 429 34.69 4.18 -9.55
CA ASN A 429 33.43 4.95 -9.64
C ASN A 429 32.76 5.00 -8.26
N LYS A 430 33.22 5.94 -7.42
CA LYS A 430 32.75 6.05 -6.03
C LYS A 430 31.33 6.65 -5.96
N PRO A 431 30.49 6.20 -5.02
CA PRO A 431 29.23 6.86 -4.72
C PRO A 431 29.48 8.15 -3.93
N TYR A 432 28.51 9.05 -3.99
CA TYR A 432 28.48 10.25 -3.16
C TYR A 432 27.95 9.90 -1.78
N ILE A 433 28.58 10.43 -0.74
CA ILE A 433 28.28 10.07 0.63
C ILE A 433 27.96 11.32 1.43
N LEU A 434 26.81 11.29 2.10
CA LEU A 434 26.35 12.34 3.00
C LEU A 434 26.19 11.76 4.41
N ILE A 435 26.88 12.34 5.38
CA ILE A 435 26.83 11.87 6.78
C ILE A 435 26.10 12.91 7.61
N THR A 436 25.17 12.52 8.48
CA THR A 436 24.63 13.40 9.52
C THR A 436 25.17 12.99 10.88
N SER A 437 25.78 13.92 11.62
CA SER A 437 26.41 13.58 12.91
C SER A 437 26.57 14.79 13.83
N ARG A 438 26.95 14.54 15.09
CA ARG A 438 27.50 15.57 15.98
C ARG A 438 29.01 15.71 15.83
N ASN A 439 29.68 14.67 15.34
CA ASN A 439 31.12 14.67 15.14
C ASN A 439 31.49 15.67 14.05
N LYS A 440 32.38 16.60 14.40
CA LYS A 440 32.91 17.64 13.51
C LYS A 440 34.22 17.21 12.85
N ASP A 441 34.93 16.30 13.51
CA ASP A 441 36.31 15.91 13.21
C ASP A 441 36.31 14.45 12.74
N TRP A 442 35.96 14.26 11.47
CA TRP A 442 36.00 12.95 10.83
C TRP A 442 37.41 12.66 10.31
N ARG A 443 37.99 11.54 10.76
CA ARG A 443 39.28 11.03 10.25
C ARG A 443 39.05 9.66 9.62
N ILE A 444 39.59 9.44 8.42
CA ILE A 444 39.47 8.19 7.68
C ILE A 444 40.82 7.43 7.69
N SER A 445 41.96 8.14 7.65
CA SER A 445 43.32 7.65 7.96
C SER A 445 44.34 8.82 7.89
N GLU A 446 45.58 8.67 8.39
CA GLU A 446 46.61 9.74 8.40
C GLU A 446 47.00 10.23 6.98
N ASP A 447 46.76 9.42 5.95
CA ASP A 447 47.21 9.69 4.56
C ASP A 447 46.07 10.06 3.57
N GLU A 448 44.78 10.00 3.94
CA GLU A 448 43.66 10.11 2.98
C GLU A 448 42.88 11.44 3.00
N GLY A 449 43.13 12.33 3.97
CA GLY A 449 42.56 13.69 4.06
C GLY A 449 41.30 13.84 4.94
N GLU A 450 40.82 15.07 5.11
CA GLU A 450 39.68 15.41 6.00
C GLU A 450 38.33 15.48 5.25
N ILE A 451 37.26 14.92 5.85
CA ILE A 451 35.89 15.07 5.33
C ILE A 451 35.43 16.51 5.52
N LYS A 452 34.91 17.14 4.46
CA LYS A 452 34.33 18.48 4.56
C LYS A 452 33.04 18.45 5.36
N THR A 453 33.08 19.10 6.51
CA THR A 453 31.94 19.22 7.42
C THR A 453 31.23 20.55 7.22
N ILE A 454 29.96 20.51 6.83
CA ILE A 454 29.03 21.63 6.87
C ILE A 454 28.40 21.67 8.25
N GLN A 455 28.82 22.67 9.01
CA GLN A 455 28.25 22.91 10.32
C GLN A 455 26.86 23.55 10.15
N LEU A 456 25.83 22.80 10.52
CA LEU A 456 24.55 23.37 10.92
C LEU A 456 24.78 24.10 12.25
N GLY A 457 25.21 25.34 12.11
CA GLY A 457 25.28 26.28 13.21
C GLY A 457 23.90 26.66 13.73
N VAL A 458 23.94 27.52 14.73
CA VAL A 458 22.81 28.30 15.19
C VAL A 458 22.20 29.14 14.06
N PHE A 459 20.91 29.46 14.15
CA PHE A 459 20.25 30.30 13.15
C PHE A 459 21.08 31.57 12.93
N LYS A 460 21.17 32.06 11.68
CA LYS A 460 21.70 33.42 11.50
C LYS A 460 20.74 34.38 12.19
N GLU A 461 21.25 35.42 12.82
CA GLU A 461 20.47 36.44 13.54
C GLU A 461 19.21 36.86 12.75
N THR A 462 19.39 37.16 11.46
CA THR A 462 18.30 37.53 10.54
C THR A 462 17.27 36.43 10.24
N GLU A 463 17.66 35.15 10.29
CA GLU A 463 16.78 33.99 10.06
C GLU A 463 15.94 33.69 11.29
N ALA A 464 16.57 33.72 12.47
CA ALA A 464 15.86 33.56 13.73
C ALA A 464 14.90 34.71 14.00
N LEU A 465 15.34 35.95 13.73
CA LEU A 465 14.49 37.13 13.86
C LEU A 465 13.25 37.00 12.97
N LYS A 466 13.41 36.53 11.73
CA LYS A 466 12.28 36.25 10.83
C LYS A 466 11.40 35.10 11.32
N PHE A 467 11.99 34.04 11.86
CA PHE A 467 11.26 32.89 12.39
C PHE A 467 10.38 33.31 13.58
N VAL A 468 10.97 33.96 14.59
CA VAL A 468 10.28 34.41 15.80
C VAL A 468 9.24 35.50 15.46
N LYS A 469 9.59 36.50 14.64
CA LYS A 469 8.63 37.53 14.20
C LYS A 469 7.43 36.94 13.50
N ARG A 470 7.66 35.97 12.59
CA ARG A 470 6.58 35.30 11.86
C ARG A 470 5.71 34.48 12.81
N ALA A 471 6.30 33.77 13.76
CA ALA A 471 5.59 32.90 14.68
C ALA A 471 4.81 33.66 15.77
N LEU A 472 5.29 34.84 16.17
CA LEU A 472 4.61 35.75 17.12
C LEU A 472 3.75 36.82 16.41
N ASN A 473 3.67 36.80 15.07
CA ASN A 473 2.97 37.79 14.24
C ASN A 473 3.40 39.26 14.53
N ILE A 474 4.68 39.46 14.84
CA ILE A 474 5.29 40.78 15.09
C ILE A 474 5.64 41.42 13.75
N ARG A 475 5.04 42.57 13.45
CA ARG A 475 5.21 43.28 12.18
C ARG A 475 6.16 44.48 12.25
N ASN A 476 6.49 44.95 13.46
CA ASN A 476 7.36 46.11 13.69
C ASN A 476 8.77 45.65 14.12
N ASN A 477 9.71 46.60 14.19
CA ASN A 477 11.11 46.32 14.55
C ASN A 477 11.43 46.68 16.01
N LEU A 478 10.42 46.96 16.84
CA LEU A 478 10.61 47.47 18.20
C LEU A 478 11.15 46.41 19.18
N GLN A 479 10.92 45.12 18.89
CA GLN A 479 11.35 43.99 19.72
C GLN A 479 12.57 43.27 19.12
N ASP A 480 13.27 43.88 18.16
CA ASP A 480 14.34 43.20 17.41
C ASP A 480 15.51 42.78 18.29
N GLU A 481 15.90 43.64 19.24
CA GLU A 481 16.97 43.34 20.20
C GLU A 481 16.56 42.25 21.21
N GLU A 482 15.30 42.24 21.63
CA GLU A 482 14.78 41.22 22.55
C GLU A 482 14.66 39.85 21.85
N ILE A 483 14.15 39.85 20.62
CA ILE A 483 14.07 38.65 19.77
C ILE A 483 15.48 38.13 19.47
N LYS A 484 16.44 39.03 19.29
CA LYS A 484 17.85 38.68 19.14
C LYS A 484 18.38 38.01 20.41
N ASN A 485 18.17 38.56 21.59
CA ASN A 485 18.63 37.96 22.85
C ASN A 485 17.99 36.57 23.10
N LEU A 486 16.68 36.45 22.88
CA LEU A 486 15.96 35.15 22.97
C LEU A 486 16.52 34.14 21.99
N THR A 487 16.78 34.60 20.77
CA THR A 487 17.44 33.78 19.77
C THR A 487 18.79 33.37 20.28
N GLU A 488 19.67 34.30 20.69
CA GLU A 488 21.05 34.05 21.10
C GLU A 488 21.16 32.96 22.18
N GLU A 489 20.24 32.97 23.14
CA GLU A 489 20.21 31.98 24.22
C GLU A 489 19.64 30.62 23.78
N LEU A 490 18.58 30.59 22.96
CA LEU A 490 17.83 29.35 22.69
C LEU A 490 18.14 28.70 21.34
N GLN A 491 18.77 29.41 20.41
CA GLN A 491 18.98 28.98 19.03
C GLN A 491 19.79 27.68 18.89
N TYR A 492 20.62 27.36 19.89
CA TYR A 492 21.40 26.12 19.94
C TYR A 492 20.52 24.87 20.03
N PHE A 493 19.24 25.06 20.40
CA PHE A 493 18.24 24.03 20.43
C PHE A 493 16.92 24.54 19.81
N PRO A 494 16.67 24.29 18.52
CA PRO A 494 15.47 24.80 17.83
C PRO A 494 14.13 24.42 18.47
N LEU A 495 14.06 23.31 19.21
CA LEU A 495 12.88 22.95 19.99
C LEU A 495 12.67 23.87 21.19
N ALA A 496 13.73 24.29 21.90
CA ALA A 496 13.63 25.30 22.96
C ALA A 496 13.10 26.63 22.41
N LEU A 497 13.56 27.03 21.22
CA LEU A 497 13.05 28.24 20.57
C LEU A 497 11.56 28.10 20.20
N LYS A 498 11.13 26.93 19.69
CA LYS A 498 9.71 26.63 19.45
C LYS A 498 8.88 26.65 20.74
N GLN A 499 9.38 26.05 21.82
CA GLN A 499 8.74 26.01 23.14
C GLN A 499 8.60 27.41 23.75
N ALA A 500 9.62 28.25 23.61
CA ALA A 500 9.58 29.64 24.08
C ALA A 500 8.55 30.47 23.31
N VAL A 501 8.56 30.38 21.98
CA VAL A 501 7.57 31.05 21.11
C VAL A 501 6.15 30.57 21.43
N ALA A 502 5.95 29.26 21.61
CA ALA A 502 4.68 28.68 22.00
C ALA A 502 4.19 29.23 23.35
N TYR A 503 5.08 29.30 24.35
CA TYR A 503 4.78 29.86 25.67
C TYR A 503 4.32 31.33 25.57
N ILE A 504 5.05 32.16 24.83
CA ILE A 504 4.71 33.58 24.65
C ILE A 504 3.33 33.73 24.00
N ASN A 505 3.07 32.99 22.92
CA ASN A 505 1.78 33.00 22.23
C ASN A 505 0.63 32.59 23.16
N GLU A 506 0.79 31.48 23.88
CA GLU A 506 -0.23 30.94 24.78
C GLU A 506 -0.58 31.86 25.94
N LYS A 507 0.43 32.50 26.54
CA LYS A 507 0.19 33.47 27.61
C LYS A 507 -0.51 34.73 27.08
N ASN A 508 -0.18 35.17 25.87
CA ASN A 508 -0.80 36.34 25.24
C ASN A 508 -2.27 36.13 24.85
N VAL A 509 -2.64 34.91 24.45
CA VAL A 509 -4.05 34.54 24.26
C VAL A 509 -4.82 34.75 25.56
N VAL A 510 -4.33 34.21 26.69
CA VAL A 510 -5.00 34.33 28.00
C VAL A 510 -5.13 35.78 28.48
N LEU A 511 -4.12 36.62 28.25
CA LEU A 511 -4.15 38.02 28.68
C LEU A 511 -5.06 38.90 27.83
N SER A 512 -5.21 38.58 26.54
CA SER A 512 -6.17 39.24 25.66
C SER A 512 -7.63 39.04 26.11
N TYR A 513 -7.96 37.85 26.66
CA TYR A 513 -9.28 37.58 27.25
C TYR A 513 -9.50 38.29 28.60
N ARG A 514 -8.42 38.62 29.33
CA ARG A 514 -8.48 39.28 30.65
C ARG A 514 -8.28 40.80 30.59
N GLY A 515 -8.17 41.39 29.39
CA GLY A 515 -7.95 42.83 29.19
C GLY A 515 -6.63 43.36 29.74
N LYS A 516 -5.61 42.49 29.87
CA LYS A 516 -4.28 42.85 30.43
C LYS A 516 -3.22 42.99 29.34
N GLU A 517 -2.13 43.69 29.65
CA GLU A 517 -0.99 43.86 28.74
C GLU A 517 -0.41 42.50 28.30
N LYS A 518 -0.01 42.43 27.03
CA LYS A 518 0.62 41.25 26.43
C LYS A 518 2.03 41.10 26.99
N ILE A 519 2.42 39.88 27.37
CA ILE A 519 3.80 39.58 27.74
C ILE A 519 4.66 39.42 26.48
N GLY A 520 5.82 40.06 26.51
CA GLY A 520 6.76 40.13 25.41
C GLY A 520 7.83 39.05 25.49
N VAL A 521 8.84 39.18 24.62
CA VAL A 521 10.02 38.32 24.62
C VAL A 521 10.84 38.51 25.90
N SER A 522 10.92 39.74 26.39
CA SER A 522 11.64 40.10 27.63
C SER A 522 11.13 39.39 28.88
N ASP A 523 9.81 39.18 28.99
CA ASP A 523 9.24 38.49 30.15
C ASP A 523 9.60 36.99 30.18
N TYR A 524 9.71 36.37 29.01
CA TYR A 524 10.19 35.00 28.91
C TYR A 524 11.68 34.89 29.25
N LEU A 525 12.50 35.81 28.73
CA LEU A 525 13.94 35.85 29.02
C LEU A 525 14.21 36.02 30.52
N LYS A 526 13.49 36.91 31.19
CA LYS A 526 13.61 37.08 32.64
C LYS A 526 13.27 35.79 33.40
N LYS A 527 12.18 35.11 33.02
CA LYS A 527 11.82 33.83 33.62
C LYS A 527 12.88 32.74 33.33
N TYR A 528 13.47 32.77 32.14
CA TYR A 528 14.56 31.88 31.77
C TYR A 528 15.81 32.08 32.65
N GLU A 529 16.19 33.33 32.90
CA GLU A 529 17.29 33.69 33.81
C GLU A 529 17.00 33.25 35.25
N GLU A 530 15.81 33.53 35.77
CA GLU A 530 15.38 33.11 37.13
C GLU A 530 15.45 31.59 37.33
N GLU A 531 15.01 30.80 36.34
CA GLU A 531 15.12 29.33 36.40
C GLU A 531 16.56 28.84 36.20
N ALA A 532 17.36 29.53 35.38
CA ALA A 532 18.77 29.20 35.18
C ALA A 532 19.62 29.40 36.45
N GLU A 533 19.27 30.38 37.28
CA GLU A 533 19.90 30.65 38.59
C GLU A 533 19.55 29.57 39.63
N LYS A 534 18.30 29.08 39.64
CA LYS A 534 17.87 27.99 40.54
C LYS A 534 18.59 26.65 40.27
N LEU A 535 19.17 26.49 39.09
CA LEU A 535 19.88 25.28 38.64
C LEU A 535 21.41 25.34 38.82
N LEU A 536 21.94 26.35 39.51
CA LEU A 536 23.39 26.56 39.68
C LEU A 536 24.12 25.42 40.44
N ASP A 537 23.42 24.58 41.21
CA ASP A 537 24.00 23.45 41.96
C ASP A 537 23.91 22.09 41.23
N PHE A 538 23.51 22.06 39.95
CA PHE A 538 23.29 20.82 39.21
C PHE A 538 24.60 20.25 38.63
N GLU A 539 25.46 19.66 39.47
CA GLU A 539 26.57 18.81 39.01
C GLU A 539 26.02 17.50 38.43
N SER A 540 25.75 17.52 37.13
CA SER A 540 25.31 16.34 36.37
C SER A 540 26.51 15.47 35.96
N LYS A 541 26.41 14.17 36.25
CA LYS A 541 27.29 13.08 35.73
C LYS A 541 27.34 13.01 34.19
N TYR A 542 26.53 13.79 33.48
CA TYR A 542 26.51 13.95 32.03
C TYR A 542 27.01 15.36 31.72
N GLY A 543 28.20 15.45 31.11
CA GLY A 543 29.03 16.66 31.00
C GLY A 543 28.30 17.98 30.75
N GLY A 544 28.70 19.01 31.50
CA GLY A 544 28.09 20.34 31.54
C GLY A 544 28.28 21.16 30.26
N ASP A 545 27.64 20.77 29.16
CA ASP A 545 27.50 21.65 28.01
C ASP A 545 26.27 22.57 28.13
N ARG A 546 26.36 23.76 27.54
CA ARG A 546 25.29 24.78 27.53
C ARG A 546 23.96 24.22 26.99
N TYR A 547 24.04 23.24 26.09
CA TYR A 547 22.91 22.59 25.45
C TYR A 547 22.01 21.81 26.42
N THR A 548 22.61 21.00 27.30
CA THR A 548 21.89 20.21 28.30
C THR A 548 21.19 21.12 29.31
N LYS A 549 21.90 22.17 29.75
CA LYS A 549 21.36 23.19 30.67
C LYS A 549 20.17 23.92 30.04
N THR A 550 20.30 24.42 28.81
CA THR A 550 19.21 25.13 28.10
C THR A 550 17.99 24.23 27.90
N THR A 551 18.18 22.97 27.52
CA THR A 551 17.08 22.02 27.30
C THR A 551 16.30 21.75 28.60
N PHE A 552 16.99 21.57 29.72
CA PHE A 552 16.35 21.33 31.01
C PHE A 552 15.58 22.57 31.50
N ILE A 553 16.15 23.76 31.37
CA ILE A 553 15.50 25.02 31.75
C ILE A 553 14.23 25.25 30.93
N THR A 554 14.30 25.15 29.60
CA THR A 554 13.12 25.39 28.76
C THR A 554 12.04 24.35 29.01
N TRP A 555 12.42 23.08 29.19
CA TRP A 555 11.48 22.03 29.57
C TRP A 555 10.78 22.32 30.89
N LYS A 556 11.53 22.74 31.93
CA LYS A 556 10.96 23.07 33.24
C LYS A 556 9.96 24.23 33.14
N ILE A 557 10.35 25.31 32.45
CA ILE A 557 9.47 26.47 32.21
C ILE A 557 8.19 26.05 31.51
N THR A 558 8.28 25.19 30.50
CA THR A 558 7.12 24.74 29.73
C THR A 558 6.22 23.80 30.53
N ILE A 559 6.78 22.88 31.33
CA ILE A 559 5.99 22.03 32.23
C ILE A 559 5.24 22.85 33.26
N ASP A 560 5.90 23.82 33.90
CA ASP A 560 5.26 24.70 34.87
C ASP A 560 4.14 25.52 34.22
N ALA A 561 4.31 25.89 32.94
CA ALA A 561 3.29 26.57 32.16
C ALA A 561 2.07 25.70 31.84
N ILE A 562 2.32 24.42 31.52
CA ILE A 562 1.27 23.42 31.28
C ILE A 562 0.51 23.15 32.58
N ALA A 563 1.21 22.95 33.70
CA ALA A 563 0.62 22.68 35.02
C ALA A 563 -0.41 23.74 35.48
N GLN A 564 -0.25 25.00 35.05
CA GLN A 564 -1.14 26.11 35.40
C GLN A 564 -2.42 26.19 34.54
N LYS A 565 -2.61 25.32 33.56
CA LYS A 565 -3.76 25.33 32.63
C LYS A 565 -4.85 24.35 33.09
N GLU A 566 -6.08 24.57 32.62
CA GLU A 566 -7.28 23.83 33.03
C GLU A 566 -7.18 22.30 32.82
N CYS A 567 -6.50 21.84 31.75
CA CYS A 567 -6.19 20.42 31.49
C CYS A 567 -4.70 20.08 31.71
N GLY A 568 -4.01 20.86 32.55
CA GLY A 568 -2.56 20.77 32.75
C GLY A 568 -2.12 19.47 33.40
N PHE A 569 -2.89 18.99 34.39
CA PHE A 569 -2.60 17.75 35.11
C PHE A 569 -2.70 16.54 34.16
N GLU A 570 -3.75 16.47 33.35
CA GLU A 570 -3.97 15.41 32.37
C GLU A 570 -2.89 15.44 31.30
N ALA A 571 -2.53 16.63 30.79
CA ALA A 571 -1.45 16.78 29.81
C ALA A 571 -0.11 16.27 30.35
N LEU A 572 0.25 16.59 31.58
CA LEU A 572 1.49 16.10 32.20
C LEU A 572 1.44 14.59 32.46
N SER A 573 0.29 14.06 32.90
CA SER A 573 0.10 12.62 33.07
C SER A 573 0.30 11.85 31.76
N ILE A 574 -0.28 12.35 30.66
CA ILE A 574 -0.07 11.81 29.30
C ILE A 574 1.42 11.85 28.95
N LEU A 575 2.09 13.00 29.17
CA LEU A 575 3.51 13.16 28.85
C LEU A 575 4.43 12.21 29.65
N GLU A 576 4.15 12.03 30.94
CA GLU A 576 4.86 11.09 31.82
C GLU A 576 4.71 9.64 31.35
N ILE A 577 3.53 9.25 30.88
CA ILE A 577 3.28 7.91 30.31
C ILE A 577 3.98 7.75 28.96
N MET A 578 3.85 8.74 28.06
CA MET A 578 4.52 8.76 26.76
C MET A 578 6.05 8.67 26.91
N ALA A 579 6.60 9.07 28.06
CA ALA A 579 8.02 8.94 28.33
C ALA A 579 8.52 7.48 28.20
N TYR A 580 7.69 6.50 28.52
CA TYR A 580 8.06 5.07 28.52
C TYR A 580 7.52 4.28 27.32
N LEU A 581 6.71 4.92 26.47
CA LEU A 581 6.26 4.36 25.19
C LEU A 581 7.36 4.47 24.12
N ALA A 582 7.26 3.68 23.06
CA ALA A 582 8.04 3.96 21.84
C ALA A 582 7.78 5.42 21.36
N PRO A 583 8.81 6.13 20.86
CA PRO A 583 8.73 7.58 20.62
C PRO A 583 7.79 7.98 19.47
N ASP A 584 7.44 7.05 18.60
CA ASP A 584 6.64 7.25 17.41
C ASP A 584 5.37 6.41 17.39
N LYS A 585 4.38 6.85 16.60
CA LYS A 585 3.12 6.13 16.35
C LYS A 585 2.23 5.89 17.59
N ILE A 586 2.18 6.85 18.50
CA ILE A 586 1.34 6.74 19.71
C ILE A 586 -0.11 7.12 19.36
N HIS A 587 -0.99 6.12 19.27
CA HIS A 587 -2.43 6.32 19.04
C HIS A 587 -3.11 6.86 20.30
N ILE A 588 -3.54 8.13 20.26
CA ILE A 588 -3.96 8.87 21.45
C ILE A 588 -5.24 8.33 22.07
N GLU A 589 -6.30 8.14 21.26
CA GLU A 589 -7.60 7.69 21.75
C GLU A 589 -7.55 6.26 22.29
N GLU A 590 -6.79 5.39 21.62
CA GLU A 590 -6.66 3.98 21.99
C GLU A 590 -5.93 3.79 23.34
N ILE A 591 -4.92 4.64 23.62
CA ILE A 591 -4.06 4.46 24.80
C ILE A 591 -4.58 5.26 26.01
N PHE A 592 -5.14 6.45 25.79
CA PHE A 592 -5.36 7.42 26.86
C PHE A 592 -6.83 7.71 27.21
N SER A 593 -7.80 7.15 26.49
CA SER A 593 -9.25 7.33 26.75
C SER A 593 -9.63 7.08 28.22
N LYS A 594 -9.20 5.96 28.79
CA LYS A 594 -9.49 5.59 30.19
C LYS A 594 -8.74 6.40 31.24
N LEU A 595 -7.60 7.01 30.89
CA LEU A 595 -6.84 7.84 31.83
C LEU A 595 -7.66 9.05 32.30
N ILE A 596 -8.62 9.49 31.47
CA ILE A 596 -9.42 10.69 31.70
C ILE A 596 -10.92 10.34 31.85
N ALA A 597 -11.21 9.14 32.36
CA ALA A 597 -12.58 8.68 32.64
C ALA A 597 -13.55 8.82 31.45
N ASP A 598 -13.07 8.53 30.24
CA ASP A 598 -13.81 8.59 28.96
C ASP A 598 -14.30 10.00 28.57
N ASP A 599 -13.73 11.07 29.15
CA ASP A 599 -13.96 12.45 28.70
C ASP A 599 -13.04 12.76 27.51
N GLU A 600 -13.52 12.41 26.31
CA GLU A 600 -12.84 12.65 25.03
C GLU A 600 -12.48 14.13 24.82
N GLU A 601 -13.35 15.05 25.25
CA GLU A 601 -13.11 16.48 25.09
C GLU A 601 -11.89 16.91 25.91
N LYS A 602 -11.83 16.47 27.17
CA LYS A 602 -10.70 16.75 28.08
C LYS A 602 -9.41 16.08 27.63
N LEU A 603 -9.47 14.85 27.09
CA LEU A 603 -8.33 14.17 26.48
C LEU A 603 -7.77 14.98 25.31
N TRP A 604 -8.61 15.34 24.35
CA TRP A 604 -8.17 16.09 23.17
C TRP A 604 -7.70 17.50 23.54
N ASN A 605 -8.27 18.12 24.57
CA ASN A 605 -7.79 19.40 25.09
C ASN A 605 -6.39 19.29 25.72
N ALA A 606 -6.12 18.22 26.48
CA ALA A 606 -4.80 17.93 27.04
C ALA A 606 -3.76 17.64 25.96
N VAL A 607 -4.10 16.82 24.95
CA VAL A 607 -3.21 16.45 23.85
C VAL A 607 -2.91 17.67 22.96
N LYS A 608 -3.93 18.47 22.62
CA LYS A 608 -3.73 19.75 21.93
C LYS A 608 -2.90 20.72 22.76
N LEU A 609 -2.98 20.67 24.10
CA LEU A 609 -2.11 21.49 24.96
C LEU A 609 -0.64 21.07 24.81
N LEU A 610 -0.34 19.77 24.81
CA LEU A 610 1.01 19.25 24.57
C LEU A 610 1.55 19.64 23.17
N ASP A 611 0.72 19.49 22.13
CA ASP A 611 1.09 19.84 20.74
C ASP A 611 1.34 21.36 20.60
N ARG A 612 0.48 22.19 21.19
CA ARG A 612 0.65 23.66 21.20
C ARG A 612 1.97 24.09 21.84
N TYR A 613 2.39 23.43 22.92
CA TYR A 613 3.68 23.66 23.56
C TYR A 613 4.85 22.93 22.88
N SER A 614 4.64 22.28 21.73
CA SER A 614 5.66 21.50 21.01
C SER A 614 6.29 20.39 21.84
N MET A 615 5.54 19.79 22.77
CA MET A 615 5.98 18.59 23.51
C MET A 615 5.83 17.31 22.68
N ILE A 616 4.86 17.32 21.76
CA ILE A 616 4.56 16.23 20.83
C ILE A 616 4.33 16.82 19.42
N ASP A 617 4.37 15.97 18.39
CA ASP A 617 3.89 16.26 17.02
C ASP A 617 2.65 15.40 16.76
N LEU A 618 1.48 16.05 16.66
CA LEU A 618 0.18 15.38 16.49
C LEU A 618 -0.31 15.44 15.03
N LYS A 619 -0.59 14.28 14.43
CA LYS A 619 -1.20 14.16 13.09
C LYS A 619 -2.24 13.07 13.07
N GLU A 620 -3.47 13.42 12.66
CA GLU A 620 -4.57 12.44 12.46
C GLU A 620 -4.79 11.50 13.65
N GLY A 621 -4.64 12.01 14.88
CA GLY A 621 -4.80 11.23 16.13
C GLY A 621 -3.62 10.37 16.54
N VAL A 622 -2.54 10.42 15.78
CA VAL A 622 -1.25 9.80 16.10
C VAL A 622 -0.29 10.86 16.59
N ALA A 623 0.31 10.63 17.77
CA ALA A 623 1.31 11.52 18.35
C ALA A 623 2.72 10.91 18.27
N ASN A 624 3.71 11.78 18.07
CA ASN A 624 5.12 11.45 18.22
C ASN A 624 5.72 12.31 19.34
N ILE A 625 6.39 11.70 20.31
CA ILE A 625 7.11 12.43 21.36
C ILE A 625 8.54 12.69 20.90
N HIS A 626 9.01 13.92 21.12
CA HIS A 626 10.37 14.26 20.78
C HIS A 626 11.34 13.51 21.73
N ARG A 627 12.31 12.75 21.20
CA ARG A 627 13.24 11.89 21.98
C ARG A 627 13.89 12.60 23.19
N LEU A 628 14.19 13.90 23.05
CA LEU A 628 14.75 14.70 24.15
C LEU A 628 13.72 15.03 25.22
N VAL A 629 12.49 15.37 24.84
CA VAL A 629 11.39 15.56 25.80
C VAL A 629 11.17 14.27 26.57
N GLN A 630 11.13 13.14 25.86
CA GLN A 630 11.07 11.80 26.45
C GLN A 630 12.18 11.58 27.49
N LYS A 631 13.44 11.79 27.10
CA LYS A 631 14.60 11.55 27.97
C LYS A 631 14.63 12.45 29.20
N VAL A 632 14.27 13.73 29.06
CA VAL A 632 14.25 14.67 30.19
C VAL A 632 13.12 14.29 31.16
N THR A 633 11.94 13.90 30.64
CA THR A 633 10.83 13.42 31.47
C THR A 633 11.22 12.16 32.26
N GLU A 634 11.86 11.17 31.62
CA GLU A 634 12.38 9.97 32.32
C GLU A 634 13.34 10.33 33.46
N LEU A 635 14.34 11.18 33.20
CA LEU A 635 15.35 11.58 34.19
C LEU A 635 14.72 12.32 35.37
N ASN A 636 13.70 13.15 35.11
CA ASN A 636 12.98 13.86 36.17
C ASN A 636 12.17 12.90 37.04
N LEU A 637 11.46 11.94 36.44
CA LEU A 637 10.72 10.91 37.17
C LEU A 637 11.64 10.02 38.02
N GLN A 638 12.83 9.70 37.51
CA GLN A 638 13.86 8.98 38.26
C GLN A 638 14.36 9.80 39.47
N LYS A 639 14.66 11.08 39.27
CA LYS A 639 15.13 11.97 40.34
C LYS A 639 14.08 12.17 41.43
N GLU A 640 12.81 12.26 41.04
CA GLU A 640 11.67 12.40 41.96
C GLU A 640 11.27 11.07 42.63
N GLY A 641 11.87 9.94 42.23
CA GLY A 641 11.50 8.62 42.74
C GLY A 641 10.13 8.13 42.29
N ARG A 642 9.55 8.74 41.25
CA ARG A 642 8.19 8.49 40.73
C ARG A 642 8.15 7.54 39.54
N GLU A 643 9.30 7.10 39.02
CA GLU A 643 9.40 6.19 37.86
C GLU A 643 8.60 4.89 38.05
N GLU A 644 8.72 4.22 39.20
CA GLU A 644 8.02 2.95 39.45
C GLU A 644 6.49 3.12 39.47
N ASP A 645 6.00 4.20 40.08
CA ASP A 645 4.57 4.53 40.12
C ASP A 645 4.02 4.90 38.75
N THR A 646 4.80 5.61 37.93
CA THR A 646 4.42 5.90 36.54
C THR A 646 4.36 4.62 35.73
N LEU A 647 5.40 3.78 35.77
CA LEU A 647 5.43 2.49 35.05
C LEU A 647 4.27 1.57 35.48
N ARG A 648 3.89 1.58 36.76
CA ARG A 648 2.70 0.88 37.27
C ARG A 648 1.43 1.34 36.56
N LYS A 649 1.16 2.66 36.51
CA LYS A 649 0.00 3.21 35.79
C LYS A 649 0.00 2.83 34.32
N VAL A 650 1.15 2.86 33.67
CA VAL A 650 1.28 2.46 32.26
C VAL A 650 0.94 0.99 32.06
N LEU A 651 1.43 0.10 32.93
CA LEU A 651 1.12 -1.33 32.88
C LEU A 651 -0.36 -1.62 33.16
N GLU A 652 -1.01 -0.86 34.05
CA GLU A 652 -2.46 -0.94 34.30
C GLU A 652 -3.28 -0.56 33.05
N LEU A 653 -2.88 0.51 32.34
CA LEU A 653 -3.53 0.92 31.10
C LEU A 653 -3.43 -0.18 30.03
N ILE A 654 -2.25 -0.78 29.86
CA ILE A 654 -2.06 -1.91 28.93
C ILE A 654 -2.95 -3.10 29.31
N ASN A 655 -3.01 -3.44 30.59
CA ASN A 655 -3.79 -4.58 31.08
C ASN A 655 -5.30 -4.46 30.89
N SER A 656 -5.80 -3.24 30.68
CA SER A 656 -7.23 -2.99 30.47
C SER A 656 -7.76 -3.40 29.08
N GLY A 657 -6.85 -3.75 28.16
CA GLY A 657 -7.16 -4.49 26.93
C GLY A 657 -7.45 -3.69 25.67
N ASP A 658 -7.09 -2.42 25.61
CA ASP A 658 -7.42 -1.50 24.51
C ASP A 658 -6.33 -1.40 23.42
N LEU A 659 -5.16 -1.99 23.63
CA LEU A 659 -4.02 -1.90 22.70
C LEU A 659 -4.17 -2.94 21.58
N ALA A 660 -4.79 -2.53 20.46
CA ALA A 660 -5.01 -3.35 19.28
C ALA A 660 -3.94 -3.08 18.20
N LYS A 661 -3.21 -4.13 17.81
CA LYS A 661 -2.32 -4.24 16.63
C LYS A 661 -1.00 -3.42 16.59
N ASP A 662 -0.98 -2.10 16.82
CA ASP A 662 0.24 -1.27 16.67
C ASP A 662 1.08 -1.11 17.96
N SER A 663 0.62 -1.77 19.01
CA SER A 663 1.08 -1.62 20.38
C SER A 663 2.35 -2.39 20.74
N LYS A 664 2.80 -3.31 19.89
CA LYS A 664 3.88 -4.26 20.24
C LYS A 664 5.18 -3.54 20.60
N ILE A 665 5.51 -2.47 19.88
CA ILE A 665 6.72 -1.67 20.11
C ILE A 665 6.59 -0.89 21.43
N HIS A 666 5.41 -0.34 21.72
CA HIS A 666 5.14 0.34 22.98
C HIS A 666 5.22 -0.61 24.18
N VAL A 667 4.59 -1.78 24.09
CA VAL A 667 4.64 -2.84 25.11
C VAL A 667 6.09 -3.27 25.34
N ALA A 668 6.88 -3.41 24.27
CA ALA A 668 8.29 -3.74 24.37
C ALA A 668 9.12 -2.70 25.12
N SER A 669 8.94 -1.43 24.76
CA SER A 669 9.57 -0.31 25.46
C SER A 669 9.27 -0.36 26.96
N ILE A 670 7.99 -0.44 27.32
CA ILE A 670 7.54 -0.41 28.72
C ILE A 670 8.14 -1.57 29.53
N TRP A 671 8.07 -2.78 29.01
CA TRP A 671 8.64 -3.96 29.68
C TRP A 671 10.17 -3.91 29.80
N GLY A 672 10.84 -3.28 28.83
CA GLY A 672 12.27 -2.98 28.92
C GLY A 672 12.61 -2.12 30.15
N HIS A 673 11.78 -1.12 30.47
CA HIS A 673 11.93 -0.29 31.67
C HIS A 673 11.45 -1.00 32.94
N ALA A 674 10.26 -1.58 32.92
CA ALA A 674 9.63 -2.23 34.08
C ALA A 674 10.44 -3.42 34.61
N SER A 675 11.17 -4.14 33.76
CA SER A 675 12.02 -5.29 34.15
C SER A 675 13.12 -4.95 35.17
N LYS A 676 13.42 -3.67 35.39
CA LYS A 676 14.37 -3.21 36.42
C LYS A 676 13.76 -3.22 37.83
N HIS A 677 12.43 -3.25 37.94
CA HIS A 677 11.70 -3.16 39.20
C HIS A 677 11.03 -4.50 39.53
N SER A 678 11.58 -5.25 40.49
CA SER A 678 11.07 -6.59 40.83
C SER A 678 9.60 -6.61 41.26
N ARG A 679 9.14 -5.57 41.98
CA ARG A 679 7.74 -5.43 42.40
C ARG A 679 6.79 -5.34 41.20
N LEU A 680 7.15 -4.60 40.15
CA LEU A 680 6.33 -4.52 38.94
C LEU A 680 6.25 -5.86 38.21
N VAL A 681 7.35 -6.64 38.22
CA VAL A 681 7.34 -8.00 37.67
C VAL A 681 6.42 -8.90 38.50
N ASP A 682 6.48 -8.86 39.82
CA ASP A 682 5.56 -9.64 40.66
C ASP A 682 4.10 -9.26 40.43
N ASP A 683 3.78 -7.97 40.47
CA ASP A 683 2.41 -7.45 40.38
C ASP A 683 1.78 -7.67 39.00
N PHE A 684 2.54 -7.50 37.92
CA PHE A 684 2.01 -7.50 36.55
C PHE A 684 2.44 -8.71 35.72
N TYR A 685 3.60 -9.30 35.93
CA TYR A 685 4.03 -10.47 35.15
C TYR A 685 3.45 -11.77 35.72
N PHE A 686 3.60 -12.00 37.03
CA PHE A 686 3.20 -13.27 37.65
C PHE A 686 1.75 -13.26 38.15
N ASN A 687 1.25 -12.10 38.59
CA ASN A 687 -0.07 -11.98 39.22
C ASN A 687 -1.17 -11.50 38.27
N SER A 688 -0.84 -11.01 37.07
CA SER A 688 -1.86 -10.51 36.12
C SER A 688 -1.98 -11.40 34.87
N SER A 689 -3.23 -11.73 34.50
CA SER A 689 -3.56 -12.24 33.17
C SER A 689 -3.94 -11.06 32.28
N TYR A 690 -3.19 -10.81 31.20
CA TYR A 690 -3.42 -9.70 30.27
C TYR A 690 -4.75 -9.91 29.57
N MET A 691 -5.73 -9.06 29.83
CA MET A 691 -7.01 -9.05 29.10
C MET A 691 -6.80 -8.24 27.81
N CYS A 692 -6.99 -8.82 26.63
CA CYS A 692 -7.15 -8.05 25.38
C CYS A 692 -8.60 -8.15 24.94
N ARG A 693 -9.27 -7.01 24.67
CA ARG A 693 -10.64 -7.00 24.12
C ARG A 693 -10.60 -7.12 22.60
N GLY A 694 -11.21 -8.20 22.10
CA GLY A 694 -11.53 -8.45 20.70
C GLY A 694 -12.46 -9.67 20.65
N ALA A 695 -13.56 -9.56 19.89
CA ALA A 695 -14.73 -10.46 19.85
C ALA A 695 -14.61 -11.82 20.59
N LEU A 696 -15.37 -11.94 21.69
CA LEU A 696 -15.84 -13.17 22.34
C LEU A 696 -14.88 -14.11 23.11
N PHE A 697 -13.58 -13.83 23.30
CA PHE A 697 -12.74 -14.71 24.15
C PHE A 697 -11.75 -14.00 25.08
N ILE A 698 -11.75 -14.39 26.36
CA ILE A 698 -10.81 -13.95 27.42
C ILE A 698 -9.41 -14.49 27.09
N ARG A 699 -8.47 -13.66 26.60
CA ARG A 699 -7.09 -14.09 26.29
C ARG A 699 -6.22 -14.23 27.55
N LYS A 700 -5.49 -15.33 27.72
CA LYS A 700 -4.35 -15.46 28.65
C LYS A 700 -3.06 -15.34 27.85
N ILE A 701 -2.62 -14.12 27.57
CA ILE A 701 -1.33 -13.84 26.92
C ILE A 701 -0.36 -13.35 28.01
N THR A 702 0.91 -13.77 27.97
CA THR A 702 1.94 -13.23 28.89
C THR A 702 2.76 -12.15 28.20
N PRO A 703 3.48 -11.28 28.94
CA PRO A 703 4.36 -10.29 28.33
C PRO A 703 5.38 -10.92 27.40
N LEU A 704 5.86 -12.12 27.75
CA LEU A 704 6.85 -12.82 26.95
C LEU A 704 6.32 -13.20 25.56
N HIS A 705 5.02 -13.47 25.40
CA HIS A 705 4.39 -13.66 24.09
C HIS A 705 4.35 -12.35 23.29
N LEU A 706 3.91 -11.25 23.91
CA LEU A 706 3.83 -9.94 23.24
C LEU A 706 5.21 -9.44 22.79
N LEU A 707 6.23 -9.68 23.60
CA LEU A 707 7.61 -9.33 23.27
C LEU A 707 8.20 -10.24 22.20
N ALA A 708 7.86 -11.52 22.20
CA ALA A 708 8.24 -12.43 21.12
C ALA A 708 7.63 -11.99 19.78
N ASP A 709 6.42 -11.44 19.83
CA ASP A 709 5.71 -10.88 18.68
C ASP A 709 6.28 -9.52 18.23
N SER A 710 6.87 -8.74 19.13
CA SER A 710 7.43 -7.42 18.82
C SER A 710 8.82 -7.48 18.17
N GLY A 711 9.54 -8.59 18.32
CA GLY A 711 10.92 -8.71 17.86
C GLY A 711 11.96 -8.04 18.75
N ASP A 712 11.57 -7.47 19.90
CA ASP A 712 12.50 -6.77 20.79
C ASP A 712 13.30 -7.74 21.69
N TYR A 713 14.45 -8.18 21.18
CA TYR A 713 15.41 -8.99 21.92
C TYR A 713 15.85 -8.35 23.26
N LYS A 714 16.00 -7.01 23.32
CA LYS A 714 16.51 -6.36 24.54
C LYS A 714 15.48 -6.48 25.66
N ALA A 715 14.21 -6.19 25.38
CA ALA A 715 13.14 -6.31 26.35
C ALA A 715 12.97 -7.76 26.85
N ILE A 716 12.97 -8.74 25.93
CA ILE A 716 12.93 -10.16 26.30
C ILE A 716 14.11 -10.55 27.18
N SER A 717 15.33 -10.22 26.74
CA SER A 717 16.54 -10.60 27.48
C SER A 717 16.58 -9.95 28.87
N ALA A 718 16.10 -8.71 29.01
CA ALA A 718 16.01 -8.03 30.29
C ALA A 718 15.05 -8.74 31.26
N ILE A 719 13.84 -9.07 30.81
CA ILE A 719 12.85 -9.79 31.64
C ILE A 719 13.31 -11.20 31.97
N VAL A 720 13.78 -11.96 31.00
CA VAL A 720 14.21 -13.35 31.23
C VAL A 720 15.43 -13.39 32.15
N THR A 721 16.38 -12.45 32.00
CA THR A 721 17.53 -12.34 32.93
C THR A 721 17.09 -11.93 34.33
N HIS A 722 16.12 -11.02 34.46
CA HIS A 722 15.53 -10.67 35.75
C HIS A 722 14.91 -11.91 36.42
N ILE A 723 14.09 -12.66 35.68
CA ILE A 723 13.43 -13.88 36.17
C ILE A 723 14.44 -14.95 36.54
N GLU A 724 15.49 -15.15 35.74
CA GLU A 724 16.57 -16.07 36.05
C GLU A 724 17.31 -15.71 37.33
N ARG A 725 17.56 -14.40 37.58
CA ARG A 725 18.27 -13.94 38.78
C ARG A 725 17.43 -14.01 40.05
N HIS A 726 16.16 -13.59 39.99
CA HIS A 726 15.32 -13.42 41.17
C HIS A 726 14.37 -14.61 41.39
N TYR A 727 14.03 -15.37 40.34
CA TYR A 727 13.05 -16.47 40.37
C TYR A 727 13.51 -17.69 39.54
N PRO A 728 14.73 -18.24 39.74
CA PRO A 728 15.29 -19.30 38.89
C PRO A 728 14.41 -20.54 38.79
N GLY A 729 13.70 -20.92 39.86
CA GLY A 729 12.78 -22.07 39.86
C GLY A 729 11.52 -21.89 39.00
N LYS A 730 11.21 -20.66 38.56
CA LYS A 730 10.09 -20.37 37.66
C LYS A 730 10.52 -20.27 36.18
N LEU A 731 11.83 -20.11 35.89
CA LEU A 731 12.33 -19.80 34.56
C LEU A 731 11.82 -20.76 33.47
N VAL A 732 11.99 -22.07 33.66
CA VAL A 732 11.58 -23.09 32.66
C VAL A 732 10.07 -23.06 32.42
N ARG A 733 9.27 -22.92 33.48
CA ARG A 733 7.81 -22.78 33.38
C ARG A 733 7.42 -21.50 32.65
N THR A 734 8.18 -20.43 32.86
CA THR A 734 7.89 -19.12 32.30
C THR A 734 8.20 -19.04 30.80
N VAL A 735 9.34 -19.55 30.34
CA VAL A 735 9.68 -19.55 28.90
C VAL A 735 8.80 -20.49 28.08
N ASN A 736 8.16 -21.46 28.75
CA ASN A 736 7.24 -22.45 28.17
C ASN A 736 5.77 -22.19 28.52
N VAL A 737 5.44 -21.01 29.03
CA VAL A 737 4.06 -20.66 29.35
C VAL A 737 3.24 -20.69 28.07
N LYS A 738 2.09 -21.36 28.11
CA LYS A 738 1.17 -21.44 26.97
C LYS A 738 0.10 -20.36 27.08
N ASP A 739 -0.22 -19.74 25.94
CA ASP A 739 -1.37 -18.88 25.80
C ASP A 739 -2.67 -19.67 25.61
N ASN A 740 -3.76 -18.99 25.27
CA ASN A 740 -5.05 -19.62 25.01
C ASN A 740 -5.12 -20.51 23.78
N HIS A 741 -4.24 -20.30 22.80
CA HIS A 741 -4.13 -21.16 21.63
C HIS A 741 -3.13 -22.30 21.89
N GLY A 742 -2.59 -22.41 23.11
CA GLY A 742 -1.55 -23.38 23.43
C GLY A 742 -0.16 -22.98 22.94
N GLN A 743 -0.02 -21.78 22.36
CA GLN A 743 1.23 -21.29 21.80
C GLN A 743 2.15 -20.86 22.93
N THR A 744 3.46 -21.10 22.78
CA THR A 744 4.50 -20.61 23.70
C THR A 744 5.14 -19.35 23.11
N PRO A 745 5.92 -18.56 23.89
CA PRO A 745 6.70 -17.46 23.32
C PRO A 745 7.60 -17.88 22.15
N LEU A 746 8.08 -19.13 22.14
CA LEU A 746 8.87 -19.67 21.04
C LEU A 746 8.04 -19.83 19.75
N HIS A 747 6.78 -20.24 19.84
CA HIS A 747 5.86 -20.26 18.69
C HIS A 747 5.69 -18.86 18.09
N ILE A 748 5.45 -17.87 18.96
CA ILE A 748 5.24 -16.49 18.53
C ILE A 748 6.52 -15.93 17.89
N ALA A 749 7.69 -16.17 18.49
CA ALA A 749 8.98 -15.74 17.95
C ALA A 749 9.33 -16.39 16.61
N ALA A 750 8.93 -17.66 16.42
CA ALA A 750 9.13 -18.39 15.18
C ALA A 750 8.25 -17.82 14.06
N ARG A 751 6.98 -17.53 14.35
CA ARG A 751 6.03 -16.89 13.43
C ARG A 751 6.40 -15.44 13.10
N SER A 752 7.01 -14.71 14.03
CA SER A 752 7.36 -13.28 13.85
C SER A 752 8.70 -13.06 13.15
N GLY A 753 9.40 -14.11 12.71
CA GLY A 753 10.70 -13.98 12.04
C GLY A 753 11.86 -13.57 12.96
N SER A 754 11.67 -13.65 14.29
CA SER A 754 12.64 -13.14 15.25
C SER A 754 13.70 -14.17 15.65
N LEU A 755 14.65 -14.47 14.75
CA LEU A 755 15.69 -15.49 14.96
C LEU A 755 16.51 -15.30 16.25
N ASN A 756 16.83 -14.06 16.62
CA ASN A 756 17.58 -13.77 17.85
C ASN A 756 16.80 -14.18 19.11
N ILE A 757 15.48 -13.99 19.10
CA ILE A 757 14.60 -14.37 20.20
C ILE A 757 14.46 -15.89 20.23
N VAL A 758 14.27 -16.54 19.08
CA VAL A 758 14.25 -18.01 18.96
C VAL A 758 15.52 -18.61 19.57
N LYS A 759 16.70 -18.15 19.14
CA LYS A 759 18.01 -18.56 19.68
C LYS A 759 18.09 -18.39 21.19
N TYR A 760 17.66 -17.24 21.69
CA TYR A 760 17.72 -16.91 23.10
C TYR A 760 16.78 -17.75 23.97
N LEU A 761 15.53 -17.90 23.56
CA LEU A 761 14.53 -18.70 24.28
C LEU A 761 14.96 -20.17 24.35
N ILE A 762 15.47 -20.74 23.26
CA ILE A 762 15.99 -22.13 23.24
C ILE A 762 17.18 -22.27 24.19
N ASN A 763 18.11 -21.31 24.19
CA ASN A 763 19.22 -21.30 25.17
C ASN A 763 18.74 -21.16 26.63
N LYS A 764 17.51 -20.68 26.85
CA LYS A 764 16.87 -20.57 28.17
C LYS A 764 15.89 -21.72 28.45
N SER A 765 16.08 -22.86 27.77
CA SER A 765 15.28 -24.09 27.94
C SER A 765 13.82 -23.98 27.49
N ALA A 766 13.54 -23.17 26.46
CA ALA A 766 12.26 -23.27 25.77
C ALA A 766 12.15 -24.63 25.04
N ASP A 767 11.01 -25.28 25.18
CA ASP A 767 10.67 -26.54 24.55
C ASP A 767 10.47 -26.31 23.04
N ILE A 768 11.47 -26.79 22.29
CA ILE A 768 11.51 -26.65 20.84
C ILE A 768 10.38 -27.41 20.14
N ASN A 769 9.88 -28.49 20.76
CA ASN A 769 8.84 -29.37 20.20
C ASN A 769 7.47 -29.14 20.85
N ALA A 770 7.31 -28.04 21.59
CA ALA A 770 6.03 -27.70 22.18
C ALA A 770 4.96 -27.65 21.09
N LYS A 771 3.82 -28.29 21.34
CA LYS A 771 2.64 -28.25 20.47
C LYS A 771 1.61 -27.25 20.98
N ASP A 772 1.04 -26.48 20.07
CA ASP A 772 -0.15 -25.66 20.35
C ASP A 772 -1.45 -26.49 20.27
N LYS A 773 -2.62 -25.86 20.34
CA LYS A 773 -3.92 -26.57 20.31
C LYS A 773 -4.27 -27.20 18.97
N TYR A 774 -3.56 -26.84 17.91
CA TYR A 774 -3.70 -27.37 16.57
C TYR A 774 -2.56 -28.35 16.25
N ASP A 775 -1.85 -28.82 17.28
CA ASP A 775 -0.67 -29.67 17.17
C ASP A 775 0.53 -29.03 16.45
N ASN A 776 0.45 -27.75 16.08
CA ASN A 776 1.54 -27.05 15.42
C ASN A 776 2.70 -26.82 16.38
N THR A 777 3.91 -27.02 15.89
CA THR A 777 5.18 -26.71 16.59
C THR A 777 5.71 -25.35 16.13
N PRO A 778 6.73 -24.76 16.81
CA PRO A 778 7.40 -23.56 16.31
C PRO A 778 7.95 -23.72 14.88
N LEU A 779 8.34 -24.95 14.49
CA LEU A 779 8.82 -25.24 13.14
C LEU A 779 7.71 -25.09 12.08
N HIS A 780 6.49 -25.50 12.40
CA HIS A 780 5.33 -25.31 11.50
C HIS A 780 5.08 -23.83 11.26
N LEU A 781 5.05 -23.03 12.33
CA LEU A 781 4.77 -21.60 12.21
C LEU A 781 5.88 -20.86 11.46
N ALA A 782 7.15 -21.23 11.67
CA ALA A 782 8.26 -20.67 10.89
C ALA A 782 8.17 -21.06 9.40
N ALA A 783 7.76 -22.29 9.09
CA ALA A 783 7.57 -22.72 7.71
C ALA A 783 6.38 -22.00 7.05
N ASP A 784 5.29 -21.79 7.78
CA ASP A 784 4.07 -21.14 7.30
C ASP A 784 4.30 -19.67 6.95
N THR A 785 5.14 -18.97 7.72
CA THR A 785 5.50 -17.57 7.46
C THR A 785 6.75 -17.40 6.58
N GLY A 786 7.35 -18.47 6.05
CA GLY A 786 8.51 -18.38 5.15
C GLY A 786 9.85 -18.07 5.86
N GLU A 787 9.94 -18.24 7.18
CA GLU A 787 11.08 -17.83 8.00
C GLU A 787 12.25 -18.82 7.93
N PHE A 788 12.93 -18.84 6.78
CA PHE A 788 13.89 -19.87 6.41
C PHE A 788 15.07 -20.03 7.39
N ASP A 789 15.63 -18.94 7.90
CA ASP A 789 16.75 -19.02 8.86
C ASP A 789 16.32 -19.59 10.21
N ILE A 790 15.06 -19.40 10.60
CA ILE A 790 14.47 -20.00 11.81
C ILE A 790 14.26 -21.49 11.59
N VAL A 791 13.71 -21.89 10.44
CA VAL A 791 13.55 -23.30 10.04
C VAL A 791 14.90 -24.03 10.12
N LYS A 792 15.96 -23.46 9.49
CA LYS A 792 17.33 -24.00 9.57
C LYS A 792 17.79 -24.17 11.01
N TYR A 793 17.61 -23.13 11.82
CA TYR A 793 18.08 -23.14 13.20
C TYR A 793 17.32 -24.17 14.06
N LEU A 794 16.00 -24.26 13.93
CA LEU A 794 15.18 -25.19 14.69
C LEU A 794 15.53 -26.65 14.36
N ILE A 795 15.76 -26.97 13.08
CA ILE A 795 16.17 -28.30 12.64
C ILE A 795 17.57 -28.65 13.19
N ILE A 796 18.52 -27.72 13.13
CA ILE A 796 19.86 -27.92 13.74
C ILE A 796 19.78 -28.18 15.24
N LYS A 797 18.79 -27.59 15.93
CA LYS A 797 18.55 -27.80 17.36
C LYS A 797 17.74 -29.04 17.71
N GLY A 798 17.44 -29.90 16.73
CA GLY A 798 16.80 -31.19 16.95
C GLY A 798 15.27 -31.13 17.01
N ASN A 799 14.65 -30.10 16.42
CA ASN A 799 13.20 -30.13 16.20
C ASN A 799 12.84 -31.29 15.25
N ASN A 800 11.71 -31.95 15.50
CA ASN A 800 11.23 -33.01 14.61
C ASN A 800 10.82 -32.43 13.25
N ILE A 801 11.64 -32.65 12.22
CA ILE A 801 11.41 -32.19 10.84
C ILE A 801 10.12 -32.75 10.22
N ASN A 802 9.66 -33.89 10.72
CA ASN A 802 8.42 -34.55 10.30
C ASN A 802 7.33 -34.45 11.38
N ALA A 803 7.38 -33.43 12.23
CA ALA A 803 6.29 -33.18 13.17
C ALA A 803 4.99 -32.98 12.39
N GLU A 804 3.92 -33.59 12.86
CA GLU A 804 2.57 -33.44 12.32
C GLU A 804 1.82 -32.38 13.13
N GLY A 805 1.38 -31.33 12.43
CA GLY A 805 0.56 -30.23 12.94
C GLY A 805 -0.90 -30.37 12.55
N GLU A 806 -1.56 -29.24 12.27
CA GLU A 806 -2.99 -29.23 11.93
C GLU A 806 -3.23 -30.05 10.66
N ARG A 807 -4.25 -30.93 10.68
CA ARG A 807 -4.59 -31.85 9.57
C ARG A 807 -3.49 -32.85 9.21
N GLY A 808 -2.51 -33.10 10.08
CA GLY A 808 -1.40 -34.00 9.80
C GLY A 808 -0.33 -33.36 8.89
N TRP A 809 -0.38 -32.05 8.67
CA TRP A 809 0.61 -31.37 7.84
C TRP A 809 1.97 -31.35 8.51
N THR A 810 3.00 -31.66 7.73
CA THR A 810 4.40 -31.49 8.11
C THR A 810 4.92 -30.13 7.63
N PRO A 811 6.07 -29.64 8.12
CA PRO A 811 6.72 -28.44 7.58
C PRO A 811 6.94 -28.50 6.06
N LEU A 812 7.15 -29.70 5.49
CA LEU A 812 7.31 -29.89 4.04
C LEU A 812 6.00 -29.69 3.27
N HIS A 813 4.85 -30.11 3.83
CA HIS A 813 3.53 -29.80 3.25
C HIS A 813 3.29 -28.29 3.18
N ILE A 814 3.58 -27.59 4.29
CA ILE A 814 3.42 -26.14 4.40
C ILE A 814 4.30 -25.43 3.37
N ALA A 815 5.59 -25.79 3.29
CA ALA A 815 6.53 -25.22 2.32
C ALA A 815 6.09 -25.45 0.87
N ALA A 816 5.62 -26.66 0.54
CA ALA A 816 5.13 -27.00 -0.79
C ALA A 816 3.87 -26.21 -1.18
N LYS A 817 2.93 -26.04 -0.26
CA LYS A 817 1.72 -25.23 -0.46
C LYS A 817 2.04 -23.74 -0.63
N ASN A 818 3.01 -23.22 0.12
CA ASN A 818 3.35 -21.80 0.08
C ASN A 818 4.26 -21.43 -1.11
N GLY A 819 4.72 -22.39 -1.90
CA GLY A 819 5.59 -22.13 -3.06
C GLY A 819 7.05 -21.83 -2.70
N GLU A 820 7.49 -22.18 -1.49
CA GLU A 820 8.82 -21.85 -0.97
C GLU A 820 9.88 -22.88 -1.40
N LEU A 821 10.32 -22.83 -2.66
CA LEU A 821 11.26 -23.81 -3.23
C LEU A 821 12.54 -23.99 -2.38
N ASN A 822 13.18 -22.91 -1.96
CA ASN A 822 14.39 -22.97 -1.12
C ASN A 822 14.15 -23.73 0.20
N MET A 823 12.96 -23.57 0.77
CA MET A 823 12.57 -24.26 2.00
C MET A 823 12.32 -25.75 1.75
N VAL A 824 11.61 -26.08 0.67
CA VAL A 824 11.42 -27.47 0.22
C VAL A 824 12.77 -28.16 0.03
N GLU A 825 13.67 -27.56 -0.75
CA GLU A 825 15.00 -28.12 -0.99
C GLU A 825 15.76 -28.40 0.30
N TYR A 826 15.75 -27.43 1.23
CA TYR A 826 16.44 -27.59 2.48
C TYR A 826 15.84 -28.71 3.34
N LEU A 827 14.50 -28.77 3.45
CA LEU A 827 13.80 -29.78 4.24
C LEU A 827 14.08 -31.19 3.70
N VAL A 828 14.01 -31.38 2.37
CA VAL A 828 14.32 -32.67 1.72
C VAL A 828 15.79 -33.03 1.91
N LYS A 829 16.73 -32.09 1.73
CA LYS A 829 18.17 -32.29 2.01
C LYS A 829 18.46 -32.60 3.50
N LYS A 830 17.55 -32.25 4.41
CA LYS A 830 17.60 -32.60 5.84
C LYS A 830 16.79 -33.86 6.18
N TYR A 831 16.46 -34.66 5.16
CA TYR A 831 15.76 -35.94 5.27
C TYR A 831 14.34 -35.81 5.82
N ALA A 832 13.63 -34.72 5.49
CA ALA A 832 12.17 -34.68 5.63
C ALA A 832 11.56 -35.81 4.79
N ASN A 833 10.50 -36.44 5.30
CA ASN A 833 9.80 -37.47 4.57
C ASN A 833 9.08 -36.84 3.36
N ILE A 834 9.62 -37.08 2.17
CA ILE A 834 9.16 -36.49 0.92
C ILE A 834 7.73 -36.91 0.55
N ASP A 835 7.34 -38.13 0.97
CA ASP A 835 6.00 -38.71 0.81
C ASP A 835 5.24 -38.79 2.14
N ALA A 836 5.51 -37.86 3.06
CA ALA A 836 4.67 -37.71 4.26
C ALA A 836 3.21 -37.57 3.83
N LYS A 837 2.30 -38.26 4.51
CA LYS A 837 0.86 -38.19 4.24
C LYS A 837 0.18 -37.35 5.31
N ASP A 838 -0.65 -36.41 4.88
CA ASP A 838 -1.57 -35.72 5.78
C ASP A 838 -2.79 -36.59 6.15
N ASN A 839 -3.72 -36.03 6.93
CA ASN A 839 -4.93 -36.73 7.38
C ASN A 839 -5.91 -37.08 6.24
N TYR A 840 -5.67 -36.62 5.02
CA TYR A 840 -6.44 -36.96 3.83
C TYR A 840 -5.62 -37.85 2.87
N GLY A 841 -4.44 -38.31 3.31
CA GLY A 841 -3.52 -39.12 2.51
C GLY A 841 -2.73 -38.32 1.47
N GLY A 842 -2.90 -36.99 1.40
CA GLY A 842 -2.18 -36.12 0.48
C GLY A 842 -0.71 -35.97 0.87
N THR A 843 0.16 -35.85 -0.13
CA THR A 843 1.61 -35.63 0.04
C THR A 843 2.01 -34.20 -0.31
N PRO A 844 3.23 -33.73 0.04
CA PRO A 844 3.72 -32.43 -0.40
C PRO A 844 3.65 -32.22 -1.93
N LEU A 845 3.84 -33.28 -2.72
CA LEU A 845 3.70 -33.24 -4.18
C LEU A 845 2.26 -32.95 -4.63
N HIS A 846 1.24 -33.44 -3.91
CA HIS A 846 -0.16 -33.09 -4.21
C HIS A 846 -0.41 -31.59 -4.04
N LEU A 847 0.10 -31.00 -2.94
CA LEU A 847 -0.05 -29.57 -2.66
C LEU A 847 0.72 -28.72 -3.68
N ALA A 848 1.96 -29.10 -4.02
CA ALA A 848 2.74 -28.41 -5.06
C ALA A 848 2.04 -28.44 -6.43
N ALA A 849 1.45 -29.59 -6.78
CA ALA A 849 0.70 -29.77 -8.02
C ALA A 849 -0.59 -28.94 -8.06
N TYR A 850 -1.32 -28.86 -6.94
CA TYR A 850 -2.51 -28.03 -6.78
C TYR A 850 -2.21 -26.54 -6.98
N VAL A 851 -1.16 -26.03 -6.32
CA VAL A 851 -0.77 -24.63 -6.43
C VAL A 851 -0.20 -24.32 -7.82
N GLY A 852 0.51 -25.29 -8.41
CA GLY A 852 1.11 -25.20 -9.74
C GLY A 852 2.57 -24.73 -9.73
N GLU A 853 3.26 -24.91 -8.61
CA GLU A 853 4.64 -24.45 -8.41
C GLU A 853 5.63 -25.40 -9.10
N LEU A 854 5.87 -25.15 -10.39
CA LEU A 854 6.64 -26.04 -11.27
C LEU A 854 8.01 -26.39 -10.70
N GLY A 855 8.75 -25.44 -10.14
CA GLY A 855 10.07 -25.70 -9.57
C GLY A 855 10.04 -26.69 -8.42
N ILE A 856 8.99 -26.66 -7.58
CA ILE A 856 8.82 -27.59 -6.47
C ILE A 856 8.38 -28.97 -6.99
N VAL A 857 7.46 -29.02 -7.94
CA VAL A 857 7.03 -30.27 -8.58
C VAL A 857 8.23 -30.98 -9.21
N GLU A 858 9.03 -30.27 -10.00
CA GLU A 858 10.25 -30.81 -10.61
C GLU A 858 11.25 -31.29 -9.56
N TYR A 859 11.51 -30.47 -8.55
CA TYR A 859 12.47 -30.79 -7.49
C TYR A 859 12.05 -32.04 -6.71
N LEU A 860 10.81 -32.11 -6.22
CA LEU A 860 10.32 -33.24 -5.43
C LEU A 860 10.41 -34.55 -6.22
N ILE A 861 10.02 -34.54 -7.50
CA ILE A 861 10.10 -35.74 -8.35
C ILE A 861 11.55 -36.14 -8.63
N ASN A 862 12.45 -35.17 -8.83
CA ASN A 862 13.87 -35.44 -9.03
C ASN A 862 14.55 -36.00 -7.76
N GLU A 863 13.98 -35.76 -6.58
CA GLU A 863 14.40 -36.33 -5.29
C GLU A 863 13.54 -37.55 -4.89
N ASP A 864 13.03 -38.28 -5.89
CA ASP A 864 12.31 -39.56 -5.76
C ASP A 864 10.94 -39.51 -5.05
N ALA A 865 10.25 -38.36 -5.04
CA ALA A 865 8.84 -38.32 -4.60
C ALA A 865 7.96 -39.20 -5.49
N HIS A 866 7.03 -39.95 -4.89
CA HIS A 866 6.18 -40.87 -5.64
C HIS A 866 5.17 -40.10 -6.52
N VAL A 867 5.45 -40.04 -7.83
CA VAL A 867 4.68 -39.25 -8.81
C VAL A 867 3.18 -39.58 -8.85
N ASP A 868 2.82 -40.84 -8.63
CA ASP A 868 1.43 -41.33 -8.59
C ASP A 868 0.94 -41.62 -7.16
N ALA A 869 1.45 -40.89 -6.16
CA ALA A 869 1.04 -41.11 -4.78
C ALA A 869 -0.48 -40.92 -4.69
N ARG A 870 -1.16 -41.73 -3.88
CA ARG A 870 -2.63 -41.69 -3.75
C ARG A 870 -3.05 -41.17 -2.39
N ASP A 871 -3.95 -40.19 -2.42
CA ASP A 871 -4.71 -39.71 -1.26
C ASP A 871 -5.80 -40.73 -0.85
N GLU A 872 -6.57 -40.42 0.19
CA GLU A 872 -7.66 -41.29 0.67
C GLU A 872 -8.79 -41.47 -0.35
N HIS A 873 -8.92 -40.58 -1.33
CA HIS A 873 -9.85 -40.64 -2.44
C HIS A 873 -9.21 -41.22 -3.72
N TYR A 874 -8.04 -41.87 -3.59
CA TYR A 874 -7.25 -42.42 -4.69
C TYR A 874 -6.78 -41.41 -5.75
N ARG A 875 -6.89 -40.10 -5.47
CA ARG A 875 -6.44 -39.04 -6.37
C ARG A 875 -4.92 -38.93 -6.31
N THR A 876 -4.32 -38.68 -7.46
CA THR A 876 -2.86 -38.47 -7.63
C THR A 876 -2.52 -36.98 -7.70
N PRO A 877 -1.23 -36.57 -7.61
CA PRO A 877 -0.83 -35.19 -7.86
C PRO A 877 -1.32 -34.64 -9.21
N LEU A 878 -1.44 -35.50 -10.24
CA LEU A 878 -1.99 -35.11 -11.53
C LEU A 878 -3.47 -34.71 -11.46
N PHE A 879 -4.28 -35.35 -10.60
CA PHE A 879 -5.65 -34.92 -10.35
C PHE A 879 -5.70 -33.50 -9.78
N PHE A 880 -4.88 -33.22 -8.76
CA PHE A 880 -4.85 -31.90 -8.11
C PHE A 880 -4.40 -30.79 -9.07
N ALA A 881 -3.42 -31.08 -9.95
CA ALA A 881 -3.00 -30.14 -11.00
C ALA A 881 -4.11 -29.90 -12.05
N ALA A 882 -4.83 -30.96 -12.46
CA ALA A 882 -5.94 -30.85 -13.41
C ALA A 882 -7.14 -30.09 -12.81
N GLU A 883 -7.49 -30.37 -11.56
CA GLU A 883 -8.55 -29.69 -10.79
C GLU A 883 -8.28 -28.18 -10.66
N SER A 884 -7.01 -27.81 -10.51
CA SER A 884 -6.60 -26.41 -10.34
C SER A 884 -6.24 -25.70 -11.66
N GLY A 885 -6.39 -26.38 -12.80
CA GLY A 885 -6.09 -25.82 -14.12
C GLY A 885 -4.61 -25.50 -14.36
N LYS A 886 -3.68 -26.16 -13.66
CA LYS A 886 -2.25 -25.84 -13.68
C LYS A 886 -1.54 -26.56 -14.82
N LEU A 887 -1.69 -26.04 -16.04
CA LEU A 887 -1.15 -26.65 -17.27
C LEU A 887 0.33 -27.05 -17.18
N ASN A 888 1.20 -26.19 -16.66
CA ASN A 888 2.63 -26.49 -16.61
C ASN A 888 2.95 -27.63 -15.62
N ALA A 889 2.25 -27.70 -14.49
CA ALA A 889 2.38 -28.81 -13.55
C ALA A 889 1.85 -30.13 -14.16
N VAL A 890 0.72 -30.09 -14.88
CA VAL A 890 0.19 -31.23 -15.65
C VAL A 890 1.22 -31.74 -16.66
N LYS A 891 1.82 -30.83 -17.45
CA LYS A 891 2.87 -31.18 -18.42
C LYS A 891 4.05 -31.85 -17.76
N CYS A 892 4.57 -31.25 -16.69
CA CYS A 892 5.72 -31.77 -15.96
C CYS A 892 5.44 -33.16 -15.37
N LEU A 893 4.31 -33.33 -14.66
CA LEU A 893 3.93 -34.61 -14.06
C LEU A 893 3.85 -35.73 -15.11
N ILE A 894 3.18 -35.48 -16.24
CA ILE A 894 3.06 -36.45 -17.33
C ILE A 894 4.43 -36.75 -17.95
N GLU A 895 5.27 -35.73 -18.18
CA GLU A 895 6.63 -35.91 -18.71
C GLU A 895 7.56 -36.67 -17.75
N LYS A 896 7.27 -36.60 -16.45
CA LYS A 896 7.94 -37.35 -15.40
C LYS A 896 7.32 -38.71 -15.10
N GLY A 897 6.36 -39.15 -15.91
CA GLY A 897 5.82 -40.51 -15.87
C GLY A 897 4.57 -40.71 -15.01
N ALA A 898 3.87 -39.64 -14.62
CA ALA A 898 2.55 -39.77 -13.99
C ALA A 898 1.57 -40.53 -14.89
N ASP A 899 0.77 -41.42 -14.31
CA ASP A 899 -0.30 -42.11 -15.01
C ASP A 899 -1.42 -41.12 -15.38
N VAL A 900 -1.47 -40.73 -16.66
CA VAL A 900 -2.48 -39.82 -17.21
C VAL A 900 -3.91 -40.34 -17.06
N ASN A 901 -4.07 -41.65 -16.85
CA ASN A 901 -5.34 -42.35 -16.72
C ASN A 901 -5.56 -42.93 -15.31
N ALA A 902 -4.84 -42.44 -14.31
CA ALA A 902 -5.06 -42.79 -12.92
C ALA A 902 -6.54 -42.59 -12.55
N ARG A 903 -7.08 -43.48 -11.71
CA ARG A 903 -8.48 -43.45 -11.30
C ARG A 903 -8.63 -43.07 -9.84
N ASP A 904 -9.54 -42.15 -9.56
CA ASP A 904 -9.94 -41.79 -8.20
C ASP A 904 -10.97 -42.78 -7.63
N GLU A 905 -11.50 -42.50 -6.44
CA GLU A 905 -12.52 -43.32 -5.80
C GLU A 905 -13.82 -43.43 -6.60
N TYR A 906 -14.07 -42.54 -7.56
CA TYR A 906 -15.22 -42.52 -8.44
C TYR A 906 -14.90 -43.07 -9.82
N ASP A 907 -13.77 -43.76 -10.03
CA ASP A 907 -13.30 -44.20 -11.35
C ASP A 907 -13.13 -43.05 -12.37
N ALA A 908 -13.21 -41.79 -11.95
CA ALA A 908 -12.92 -40.66 -12.80
C ALA A 908 -11.43 -40.64 -13.10
N VAL A 909 -11.05 -40.11 -14.27
CA VAL A 909 -9.65 -39.86 -14.67
C VAL A 909 -9.37 -38.36 -14.70
N PRO A 910 -8.11 -37.90 -14.61
CA PRO A 910 -7.76 -36.47 -14.60
C PRO A 910 -8.38 -35.65 -15.74
N LEU A 911 -8.62 -36.27 -16.90
CA LEU A 911 -9.28 -35.63 -18.04
C LEU A 911 -10.71 -35.14 -17.74
N HIS A 912 -11.47 -35.81 -16.85
CA HIS A 912 -12.81 -35.35 -16.44
C HIS A 912 -12.73 -33.96 -15.79
N LEU A 913 -11.78 -33.78 -14.86
CA LEU A 913 -11.57 -32.50 -14.18
C LEU A 913 -10.99 -31.45 -15.12
N ALA A 914 -10.05 -31.83 -16.00
CA ALA A 914 -9.49 -30.92 -16.99
C ALA A 914 -10.57 -30.35 -17.93
N VAL A 915 -11.51 -31.20 -18.38
CA VAL A 915 -12.64 -30.78 -19.19
C VAL A 915 -13.60 -29.90 -18.39
N TYR A 916 -13.92 -30.28 -17.15
CA TYR A 916 -14.74 -29.45 -16.26
C TYR A 916 -14.14 -28.05 -16.07
N ILE A 917 -12.84 -27.93 -15.79
CA ILE A 917 -12.20 -26.61 -15.64
C ILE A 917 -12.16 -25.83 -16.96
N ALA A 918 -11.99 -26.52 -18.10
CA ALA A 918 -12.05 -25.88 -19.41
C ALA A 918 -13.42 -25.23 -19.68
N THR A 919 -14.54 -25.79 -19.21
CA THR A 919 -15.87 -25.20 -19.45
C THR A 919 -16.06 -23.83 -18.79
N PHE A 920 -15.37 -23.56 -17.68
CA PHE A 920 -15.39 -22.25 -17.01
C PHE A 920 -14.28 -21.30 -17.50
N SER A 921 -13.08 -21.82 -17.71
CA SER A 921 -11.91 -21.01 -18.12
C SER A 921 -11.86 -20.69 -19.62
N ARG A 922 -12.58 -21.45 -20.45
CA ARG A 922 -12.53 -21.43 -21.92
C ARG A 922 -11.13 -21.73 -22.49
N ASP A 923 -10.28 -22.40 -21.72
CA ASP A 923 -8.93 -22.78 -22.12
C ASP A 923 -8.84 -24.29 -22.42
N LEU A 924 -8.65 -24.62 -23.69
CA LEU A 924 -8.54 -26.00 -24.18
C LEU A 924 -7.15 -26.60 -24.08
N ARG A 925 -6.11 -25.79 -23.83
CA ARG A 925 -4.70 -26.22 -23.96
C ARG A 925 -4.34 -27.40 -23.07
N MET A 926 -4.95 -27.49 -21.89
CA MET A 926 -4.75 -28.61 -20.97
C MET A 926 -5.41 -29.90 -21.48
N VAL A 927 -6.66 -29.80 -21.95
CA VAL A 927 -7.41 -30.93 -22.53
C VAL A 927 -6.68 -31.45 -23.77
N GLU A 928 -6.28 -30.57 -24.68
CA GLU A 928 -5.50 -30.89 -25.88
C GLU A 928 -4.20 -31.64 -25.54
N TYR A 929 -3.46 -31.13 -24.56
CA TYR A 929 -2.19 -31.73 -24.15
C TYR A 929 -2.40 -33.12 -23.55
N MET A 930 -3.40 -33.30 -22.67
CA MET A 930 -3.67 -34.59 -22.02
C MET A 930 -4.13 -35.64 -23.02
N ILE A 931 -5.02 -35.29 -23.97
CA ILE A 931 -5.43 -36.20 -25.05
C ILE A 931 -4.24 -36.61 -25.91
N LYS A 932 -3.40 -35.64 -26.31
CA LYS A 932 -2.15 -35.90 -27.04
C LYS A 932 -1.20 -36.84 -26.28
N LYS A 933 -1.26 -36.86 -24.94
CA LYS A 933 -0.46 -37.73 -24.08
C LYS A 933 -1.14 -39.05 -23.71
N GLY A 934 -2.25 -39.39 -24.36
CA GLY A 934 -2.91 -40.69 -24.22
C GLY A 934 -3.97 -40.74 -23.12
N ALA A 935 -4.52 -39.59 -22.71
CA ALA A 935 -5.69 -39.56 -21.84
C ALA A 935 -6.89 -40.25 -22.53
N TYR A 936 -7.60 -41.10 -21.79
CA TYR A 936 -8.74 -41.85 -22.28
C TYR A 936 -9.96 -40.95 -22.45
N ILE A 937 -10.19 -40.49 -23.68
CA ILE A 937 -11.28 -39.56 -24.05
C ILE A 937 -12.68 -40.11 -23.75
N ASN A 938 -12.84 -41.45 -23.76
CA ASN A 938 -14.09 -42.15 -23.45
C ASN A 938 -14.03 -42.91 -22.11
N ALA A 939 -13.12 -42.53 -21.20
CA ALA A 939 -13.12 -43.09 -19.85
C ALA A 939 -14.47 -42.85 -19.18
N LYS A 940 -14.97 -43.86 -18.47
CA LYS A 940 -16.19 -43.77 -17.67
C LYS A 940 -15.86 -43.72 -16.19
N ASN A 941 -16.44 -42.76 -15.49
CA ASN A 941 -16.49 -42.77 -14.03
C ASN A 941 -17.52 -43.80 -13.52
N LYS A 942 -17.71 -43.89 -12.20
CA LYS A 942 -18.68 -44.79 -11.55
C LYS A 942 -20.10 -44.52 -12.01
N ASN A 943 -20.47 -43.27 -12.31
CA ASN A 943 -21.79 -42.93 -12.85
C ASN A 943 -21.91 -43.24 -14.35
N GLY A 944 -20.89 -43.84 -14.99
CA GLY A 944 -20.87 -44.12 -16.42
C GLY A 944 -20.64 -42.89 -17.30
N GLU A 945 -20.41 -41.72 -16.70
CA GLU A 945 -20.21 -40.44 -17.39
C GLU A 945 -18.81 -40.38 -18.00
N THR A 946 -18.69 -39.75 -19.16
CA THR A 946 -17.43 -39.51 -19.88
C THR A 946 -17.01 -38.05 -19.80
N PRO A 947 -15.77 -37.68 -20.18
CA PRO A 947 -15.39 -36.28 -20.34
C PRO A 947 -16.36 -35.48 -21.25
N LEU A 948 -16.92 -36.11 -22.28
CA LEU A 948 -17.95 -35.48 -23.12
C LEU A 948 -19.23 -35.17 -22.33
N HIS A 949 -19.68 -36.06 -21.44
CA HIS A 949 -20.80 -35.77 -20.54
C HIS A 949 -20.50 -34.55 -19.66
N TYR A 950 -19.30 -34.48 -19.07
CA TYR A 950 -18.88 -33.35 -18.24
C TYR A 950 -18.88 -32.02 -19.00
N SER A 951 -18.43 -32.02 -20.27
CA SER A 951 -18.44 -30.81 -21.10
C SER A 951 -19.86 -30.26 -21.37
N VAL A 952 -20.87 -31.14 -21.40
CA VAL A 952 -22.27 -30.78 -21.70
C VAL A 952 -23.04 -30.44 -20.42
N SER A 953 -22.87 -31.20 -19.34
CA SER A 953 -23.62 -31.04 -18.08
C SER A 953 -23.29 -29.74 -17.35
N PHE A 954 -22.03 -29.30 -17.40
CA PHE A 954 -21.53 -28.15 -16.64
C PHE A 954 -21.19 -26.94 -17.53
N GLY A 955 -21.51 -27.01 -18.82
CA GLY A 955 -21.21 -25.97 -19.79
C GLY A 955 -22.26 -24.85 -19.87
N SER A 956 -21.81 -23.59 -19.98
CA SER A 956 -22.64 -22.48 -20.48
C SER A 956 -22.67 -22.47 -22.02
N TYR A 957 -23.36 -21.51 -22.66
CA TYR A 957 -23.36 -21.31 -24.12
C TYR A 957 -21.94 -21.29 -24.76
N SER A 958 -20.89 -21.03 -23.95
CA SER A 958 -19.49 -20.97 -24.40
C SER A 958 -18.70 -22.29 -24.34
N SER A 959 -19.35 -23.41 -24.01
CA SER A 959 -18.72 -24.75 -23.99
C SER A 959 -18.67 -25.45 -25.36
N TYR A 960 -19.27 -24.84 -26.39
CA TYR A 960 -19.29 -25.32 -27.78
C TYR A 960 -17.92 -25.79 -28.28
N ASN A 961 -16.87 -24.99 -28.08
CA ASN A 961 -15.52 -25.30 -28.57
C ASN A 961 -14.95 -26.59 -27.97
N ILE A 962 -15.28 -26.90 -26.70
CA ILE A 962 -14.77 -28.08 -26.01
C ILE A 962 -15.52 -29.33 -26.48
N VAL A 963 -16.83 -29.23 -26.62
CA VAL A 963 -17.66 -30.31 -27.17
C VAL A 963 -17.21 -30.64 -28.59
N GLU A 964 -17.06 -29.64 -29.46
CA GLU A 964 -16.61 -29.85 -30.84
C GLU A 964 -15.20 -30.45 -30.89
N TYR A 965 -14.27 -29.96 -30.06
CA TYR A 965 -12.91 -30.51 -29.99
C TYR A 965 -12.90 -31.98 -29.53
N LEU A 966 -13.60 -32.32 -28.44
CA LEU A 966 -13.66 -33.70 -27.95
C LEU A 966 -14.23 -34.66 -29.01
N ILE A 967 -15.26 -34.23 -29.75
CA ILE A 967 -15.85 -35.05 -30.82
C ILE A 967 -14.88 -35.23 -31.99
N GLN A 968 -14.14 -34.17 -32.36
CA GLN A 968 -13.08 -34.25 -33.38
C GLN A 968 -11.96 -35.23 -32.99
N GLU A 969 -11.66 -35.34 -31.69
CA GLU A 969 -10.71 -36.31 -31.13
C GLU A 969 -11.33 -37.70 -30.86
N ASN A 970 -12.48 -38.01 -31.46
CA ASN A 970 -13.20 -39.30 -31.39
C ASN A 970 -13.87 -39.60 -30.04
N ALA A 971 -14.38 -38.59 -29.33
CA ALA A 971 -15.33 -38.84 -28.24
C ALA A 971 -16.64 -39.44 -28.79
N ASP A 972 -17.13 -40.51 -28.15
CA ASP A 972 -18.35 -41.19 -28.57
C ASP A 972 -19.60 -40.41 -28.07
N VAL A 973 -20.25 -39.72 -29.01
CA VAL A 973 -21.45 -38.90 -28.80
C VAL A 973 -22.68 -39.69 -28.33
N ASN A 974 -22.66 -41.02 -28.44
CA ASN A 974 -23.77 -41.90 -28.07
C ASN A 974 -23.51 -42.71 -26.80
N THR A 975 -22.39 -42.44 -26.11
CA THR A 975 -22.08 -43.12 -24.85
C THR A 975 -23.19 -42.88 -23.84
N LYS A 976 -23.63 -43.95 -23.16
CA LYS A 976 -24.61 -43.88 -22.08
C LYS A 976 -23.96 -43.86 -20.70
N ASP A 977 -24.46 -43.00 -19.82
CA ASP A 977 -24.23 -43.03 -18.37
C ASP A 977 -24.95 -44.24 -17.72
N GLU A 978 -24.84 -44.39 -16.39
CA GLU A 978 -25.52 -45.46 -15.64
C GLU A 978 -27.05 -45.40 -15.72
N ASN A 979 -27.62 -44.21 -15.92
CA ASN A 979 -29.06 -44.00 -16.10
C ASN A 979 -29.51 -44.20 -17.55
N GLY A 980 -28.58 -44.53 -18.47
CA GLY A 980 -28.86 -44.69 -19.89
C GLY A 980 -28.90 -43.37 -20.68
N ASN A 981 -28.61 -42.23 -20.06
CA ASN A 981 -28.59 -40.92 -20.70
C ASN A 981 -27.35 -40.77 -21.58
N THR A 982 -27.52 -40.18 -22.76
CA THR A 982 -26.43 -39.78 -23.66
C THR A 982 -26.09 -38.29 -23.48
N PRO A 983 -24.97 -37.78 -24.00
CA PRO A 983 -24.69 -36.34 -24.01
C PRO A 983 -25.84 -35.49 -24.59
N LEU A 984 -26.60 -36.02 -25.56
CA LEU A 984 -27.77 -35.33 -26.11
C LEU A 984 -28.92 -35.20 -25.10
N HIS A 985 -29.09 -36.15 -24.17
CA HIS A 985 -30.05 -36.02 -23.07
C HIS A 985 -29.66 -34.87 -22.13
N PHE A 986 -28.37 -34.76 -21.79
CA PHE A 986 -27.88 -33.66 -20.96
C PHE A 986 -28.04 -32.29 -21.65
N ALA A 987 -27.75 -32.19 -22.94
CA ALA A 987 -28.00 -30.97 -23.73
C ALA A 987 -29.50 -30.60 -23.73
N ALA A 988 -30.38 -31.60 -23.79
CA ALA A 988 -31.83 -31.41 -23.69
C ALA A 988 -32.30 -31.00 -22.30
N MET A 989 -31.67 -31.49 -21.23
CA MET A 989 -31.97 -31.06 -19.86
C MET A 989 -31.61 -29.58 -19.65
N THR A 990 -30.42 -29.17 -20.11
CA THR A 990 -29.91 -27.80 -19.95
C THR A 990 -30.49 -26.79 -20.95
N GLY A 991 -31.10 -27.26 -22.04
CA GLY A 991 -31.68 -26.40 -23.08
C GLY A 991 -30.64 -25.80 -24.03
N ASN A 992 -29.44 -26.38 -24.10
CA ASN A 992 -28.36 -25.84 -24.92
C ASN A 992 -28.48 -26.28 -26.39
N VAL A 993 -29.14 -25.43 -27.18
CA VAL A 993 -29.43 -25.68 -28.60
C VAL A 993 -28.15 -25.85 -29.43
N ASP A 994 -27.12 -25.07 -29.18
CA ASP A 994 -25.90 -25.11 -30.00
C ASP A 994 -25.08 -26.38 -29.76
N ILE A 995 -25.00 -26.84 -28.51
CA ILE A 995 -24.42 -28.16 -28.20
C ILE A 995 -25.22 -29.28 -28.87
N ALA A 996 -26.56 -29.22 -28.79
CA ALA A 996 -27.40 -30.22 -29.44
C ALA A 996 -27.21 -30.25 -30.96
N LYS A 997 -27.08 -29.08 -31.62
CA LYS A 997 -26.75 -28.99 -33.05
C LYS A 997 -25.44 -29.72 -33.38
N VAL A 998 -24.39 -29.51 -32.60
CA VAL A 998 -23.09 -30.17 -32.82
C VAL A 998 -23.21 -31.68 -32.62
N LEU A 999 -23.84 -32.12 -31.52
CA LEU A 999 -24.03 -33.55 -31.26
C LEU A 999 -24.80 -34.23 -32.41
N LEU A 1000 -25.90 -33.64 -32.88
CA LEU A 1000 -26.70 -34.16 -33.99
C LEU A 1000 -25.94 -34.15 -35.31
N LYS A 1001 -25.19 -33.08 -35.60
CA LYS A 1001 -24.29 -33.00 -36.77
C LYS A 1001 -23.28 -34.14 -36.79
N HIS A 1002 -22.87 -34.62 -35.62
CA HIS A 1002 -21.92 -35.72 -35.45
C HIS A 1002 -22.58 -37.07 -35.15
N ASN A 1003 -23.83 -37.27 -35.62
CA ASN A 1003 -24.59 -38.52 -35.55
C ASN A 1003 -24.97 -38.98 -34.13
N ALA A 1004 -25.27 -38.05 -33.23
CA ALA A 1004 -25.98 -38.40 -32.00
C ALA A 1004 -27.36 -38.99 -32.33
N ASP A 1005 -27.69 -40.14 -31.73
CA ASP A 1005 -28.97 -40.80 -31.89
C ASP A 1005 -30.07 -40.00 -31.18
N VAL A 1006 -30.83 -39.25 -31.98
CA VAL A 1006 -31.95 -38.40 -31.54
C VAL A 1006 -33.05 -39.20 -30.81
N ASN A 1007 -33.15 -40.50 -31.08
CA ASN A 1007 -34.16 -41.40 -30.53
C ASN A 1007 -33.62 -42.34 -29.46
N ALA A 1008 -32.37 -42.14 -29.01
CA ALA A 1008 -31.80 -42.90 -27.90
C ALA A 1008 -32.70 -42.80 -26.67
N LYS A 1009 -33.04 -43.95 -26.08
CA LYS A 1009 -33.81 -44.03 -24.83
C LYS A 1009 -32.89 -44.30 -23.65
N ASN A 1010 -33.11 -43.58 -22.56
CA ASN A 1010 -32.50 -43.86 -21.26
C ASN A 1010 -33.21 -45.03 -20.54
N ASN A 1011 -32.80 -45.35 -19.32
CA ASN A 1011 -33.36 -46.47 -18.54
C ASN A 1011 -34.83 -46.26 -18.14
N GLU A 1012 -35.31 -45.00 -18.14
CA GLU A 1012 -36.72 -44.66 -17.93
C GLU A 1012 -37.54 -44.68 -19.24
N GLY A 1013 -36.91 -45.00 -20.37
CA GLY A 1013 -37.53 -44.98 -21.69
C GLY A 1013 -37.68 -43.57 -22.30
N LYS A 1014 -37.15 -42.53 -21.64
CA LYS A 1014 -37.19 -41.13 -22.10
C LYS A 1014 -36.12 -40.88 -23.14
N THR A 1015 -36.43 -40.03 -24.12
CA THR A 1015 -35.50 -39.51 -25.13
C THR A 1015 -35.10 -38.07 -24.82
N ALA A 1016 -34.13 -37.52 -25.55
CA ALA A 1016 -33.79 -36.09 -25.47
C ALA A 1016 -35.02 -35.17 -25.69
N LEU A 1017 -35.94 -35.55 -26.59
CA LEU A 1017 -37.17 -34.78 -26.84
C LEU A 1017 -38.05 -34.68 -25.59
N HIS A 1018 -38.16 -35.75 -24.79
CA HIS A 1018 -38.94 -35.73 -23.55
C HIS A 1018 -38.39 -34.72 -22.55
N TYR A 1019 -37.06 -34.64 -22.40
CA TYR A 1019 -36.43 -33.67 -21.50
C TYR A 1019 -36.56 -32.22 -22.02
N ALA A 1020 -36.35 -32.00 -23.32
CA ALA A 1020 -36.52 -30.67 -23.93
C ALA A 1020 -37.96 -30.16 -23.78
N ALA A 1021 -38.96 -31.03 -24.01
CA ALA A 1021 -40.37 -30.70 -23.85
C ALA A 1021 -40.74 -30.45 -22.38
N ASN A 1022 -40.33 -31.32 -21.45
CA ASN A 1022 -40.65 -31.19 -20.03
C ASN A 1022 -40.05 -29.92 -19.40
N ASN A 1023 -38.89 -29.48 -19.89
CA ASN A 1023 -38.21 -28.28 -19.39
C ASN A 1023 -38.56 -27.00 -20.18
N ASN A 1024 -39.52 -27.06 -21.11
CA ASN A 1024 -39.99 -25.95 -21.95
C ASN A 1024 -38.92 -25.31 -22.87
N HIS A 1025 -37.98 -26.10 -23.38
CA HIS A 1025 -36.95 -25.64 -24.31
C HIS A 1025 -37.45 -25.68 -25.76
N GLN A 1026 -38.32 -24.74 -26.13
CA GLN A 1026 -39.05 -24.75 -27.41
C GLN A 1026 -38.15 -24.85 -28.64
N GLU A 1027 -37.10 -24.04 -28.73
CA GLU A 1027 -36.16 -24.07 -29.88
C GLU A 1027 -35.48 -25.44 -30.02
N LEU A 1028 -35.19 -26.09 -28.89
CA LEU A 1028 -34.56 -27.41 -28.89
C LEU A 1028 -35.56 -28.52 -29.27
N VAL A 1029 -36.83 -28.41 -28.88
CA VAL A 1029 -37.90 -29.30 -29.35
C VAL A 1029 -38.03 -29.23 -30.87
N GLU A 1030 -38.08 -28.03 -31.44
CA GLU A 1030 -38.14 -27.81 -32.89
C GLU A 1030 -36.91 -28.41 -33.60
N LEU A 1031 -35.72 -28.20 -33.05
CA LEU A 1031 -34.48 -28.77 -33.57
C LEU A 1031 -34.50 -30.31 -33.58
N LEU A 1032 -34.89 -30.94 -32.47
CA LEU A 1032 -34.93 -32.40 -32.33
C LEU A 1032 -35.95 -33.02 -33.29
N LEU A 1033 -37.14 -32.42 -33.42
CA LEU A 1033 -38.16 -32.88 -34.38
C LEU A 1033 -37.67 -32.76 -35.83
N ALA A 1034 -36.98 -31.67 -36.18
CA ALA A 1034 -36.39 -31.49 -37.51
C ALA A 1034 -35.32 -32.55 -37.84
N HIS A 1035 -34.67 -33.14 -36.81
CA HIS A 1035 -33.69 -34.21 -36.96
C HIS A 1035 -34.29 -35.61 -36.79
N GLY A 1036 -35.62 -35.76 -36.84
CA GLY A 1036 -36.29 -37.06 -36.85
C GLY A 1036 -36.57 -37.66 -35.46
N ALA A 1037 -36.66 -36.83 -34.41
CA ALA A 1037 -37.17 -37.28 -33.13
C ALA A 1037 -38.60 -37.83 -33.26
N SER A 1038 -38.82 -39.06 -32.79
CA SER A 1038 -40.14 -39.68 -32.75
C SER A 1038 -41.03 -38.95 -31.75
N HIS A 1039 -42.24 -38.60 -32.22
CA HIS A 1039 -43.31 -37.97 -31.43
C HIS A 1039 -44.36 -39.00 -30.97
N ASP A 1040 -44.11 -40.29 -31.19
CA ASP A 1040 -44.96 -41.36 -30.67
C ASP A 1040 -44.62 -41.55 -29.19
N TYR A 1041 -45.41 -40.91 -28.31
CA TYR A 1041 -45.95 -41.39 -27.02
C TYR A 1041 -46.46 -40.22 -26.17
#